data_AF-A0A7V0XHZ2-F1
#
_entry.id   AF-A0A7V0XHZ2-F1
#
_cell.length_a   1.000
_cell.length_b   1.000
_cell.length_c   1.000
_cell.angle_alpha   90.00
_cell.angle_beta   90.00
_cell.angle_gamma   90.00
#
_symmetry.space_group_name_H-M   'P 1'
#
loop_
_entity.id
_entity.type
_entity.pdbx_description
1 polymer ?
#
loop_
_entity_poly.entity_id
_entity_poly.type
_entity_poly.pdbx_seq_one_letter_code
_entity_poly.pdbx_strand_id
1 'polypeptide(L)'
;MKNNQTLLKLVIIMLFSPIIAFSQFGKNKVQYEQFVWNYIQSAHFDIFYTDDNKALAEYTASEAEKAYLSIKQLLNWPLQKRYTIIVYDSHNAFQQTNVIYEYMPEGIGGVTELFKNRVVVPFDGSYRDLRHVLHHELVHAVMNDMYYGGNIQSLVSGTVTLKIPGWLAEGTCEYESLRWDVQTDMFIRDYAFNGRFMPMEYLSGYYTYKAGQSIFRFIDEAYGYEKLTEFYTSLKSTHNVNRSIRRVFKMSSEELNNAWYQYLKKEFWPDVELADDISKSAVRLTDHIEIGNSQNVSPAISPNGSEIIFLSDRNGYADIYKMNVEDGSEVKKIVSGQRKASLEELKWLSPGISWSSDSKHFVFAAKSGRHDALVIVNSKTKRQRLIQIKELRGIFSVAWHPNKDIIAFEGNTGTQSDIFIYDIRKKTLSNITNDAYSDKNPSWSPDGKKILYVSERERISAYHPERHPMQYDIFEIDLQSRIKTEITHSNWDENYPLYDPAGRGILFTSDESGIQNVYVKKGNEAAYPITNILGGIFHLDIDRSGKTLVFSAFEKGGWDIYRMSNPLEMVQLTLKKTKFRQMEATLISNARTSAPITADLAADSANTIATMHETPQAELNDNFNKYVFMPQYRDAMASISSTDTVKLDTITIMTPEGEYFDHKYKTKFSLDLVDSQMGYSTFYGFQGMAAFLFSDVMGDHQIAISTELYIDLNNSDYALSYYYLKRRTNFGISY
;
A
#
# COMPACT_ATOMS: atom_id res chain seq x y z
N MET A 1 -10.86 -38.28 45.14
CA MET A 1 -11.27 -37.27 44.13
C MET A 1 -10.29 -36.09 44.13
N LYS A 2 -9.01 -36.29 43.76
CA LYS A 2 -7.98 -35.24 43.69
C LYS A 2 -7.58 -34.85 42.26
N ASN A 3 -8.24 -35.41 41.23
CA ASN A 3 -7.81 -35.28 39.83
C ASN A 3 -8.60 -34.27 38.97
N ASN A 4 -9.71 -33.70 39.45
CA ASN A 4 -10.49 -32.74 38.64
C ASN A 4 -10.01 -31.29 38.76
N GLN A 5 -9.45 -30.89 39.91
CA GLN A 5 -8.87 -29.54 40.06
C GLN A 5 -7.62 -29.36 39.20
N THR A 6 -6.81 -30.39 39.03
CA THR A 6 -5.62 -30.35 38.15
C THR A 6 -6.03 -30.24 36.68
N LEU A 7 -7.09 -30.93 36.28
CA LEU A 7 -7.60 -30.89 34.90
C LEU A 7 -8.22 -29.51 34.57
N LEU A 8 -8.99 -28.94 35.50
CA LEU A 8 -9.59 -27.60 35.34
C LEU A 8 -8.51 -26.50 35.31
N LYS A 9 -7.50 -26.57 36.19
CA LYS A 9 -6.32 -25.68 36.15
C LYS A 9 -5.53 -25.80 34.84
N LEU A 10 -5.38 -27.00 34.29
CA LEU A 10 -4.75 -27.24 32.98
C LEU A 10 -5.56 -26.63 31.83
N VAL A 11 -6.89 -26.72 31.88
CA VAL A 11 -7.79 -26.14 30.87
C VAL A 11 -7.79 -24.60 30.95
N ILE A 12 -7.76 -24.02 32.14
CA ILE A 12 -7.65 -22.56 32.35
C ILE A 12 -6.28 -22.04 31.88
N ILE A 13 -5.18 -22.73 32.18
CA ILE A 13 -3.84 -22.36 31.68
C ILE A 13 -3.75 -22.45 30.15
N MET A 14 -4.40 -23.44 29.52
CA MET A 14 -4.45 -23.54 28.05
C MET A 14 -5.32 -22.47 27.40
N LEU A 15 -6.41 -22.03 28.04
CA LEU A 15 -7.29 -20.98 27.53
C LEU A 15 -6.67 -19.57 27.61
N PHE A 16 -5.73 -19.34 28.54
CA PHE A 16 -5.14 -18.01 28.80
C PHE A 16 -3.65 -17.87 28.45
N SER A 17 -3.11 -18.82 27.68
CA SER A 17 -1.80 -18.66 27.03
C SER A 17 -1.98 -18.37 25.54
N PRO A 18 -2.47 -17.17 25.14
CA PRO A 18 -2.61 -16.80 23.73
C PRO A 18 -1.27 -16.89 22.99
N ILE A 19 -0.15 -16.79 23.72
CA ILE A 19 1.21 -16.93 23.19
C ILE A 19 1.45 -18.28 22.51
N ILE A 20 0.80 -19.36 22.96
CA ILE A 20 0.98 -20.69 22.36
C ILE A 20 0.02 -20.90 21.18
N ALA A 21 -1.20 -20.35 21.25
CA ALA A 21 -2.22 -20.54 20.22
C ALA A 21 -1.86 -19.91 18.86
N PHE A 22 -1.02 -18.87 18.85
CA PHE A 22 -0.57 -18.18 17.62
C PHE A 22 0.84 -18.55 17.17
N SER A 23 1.52 -19.52 17.79
CA SER A 23 2.85 -19.94 17.31
C SER A 23 2.70 -20.78 16.04
N GLN A 24 2.60 -20.12 14.88
CA GLN A 24 2.81 -20.78 13.60
C GLN A 24 4.28 -21.20 13.53
N PHE A 25 4.53 -22.51 13.46
CA PHE A 25 5.88 -23.06 13.31
C PHE A 25 6.61 -22.37 12.15
N GLY A 26 7.73 -21.68 12.45
CA GLY A 26 8.56 -20.99 11.45
C GLY A 26 8.22 -19.53 11.15
N LYS A 27 7.23 -18.91 11.81
CA LYS A 27 6.88 -17.48 11.66
C LYS A 27 6.89 -16.70 12.97
N ASN A 28 7.91 -16.92 13.79
CA ASN A 28 8.05 -16.19 15.04
C ASN A 28 8.43 -14.73 14.75
N LYS A 29 7.68 -13.78 15.31
CA LYS A 29 8.04 -12.36 15.30
C LYS A 29 9.27 -12.14 16.20
N VAL A 30 10.37 -11.68 15.63
CA VAL A 30 11.64 -11.49 16.36
C VAL A 30 11.87 -10.01 16.60
N GLN A 31 12.01 -9.62 17.86
CA GLN A 31 12.45 -8.28 18.24
C GLN A 31 13.96 -8.14 18.04
N TYR A 32 14.35 -7.34 17.06
CA TYR A 32 15.74 -7.01 16.74
C TYR A 32 16.17 -5.67 17.33
N GLU A 33 15.25 -4.71 17.44
CA GLU A 33 15.52 -3.34 17.86
C GLU A 33 14.88 -3.01 19.22
N GLN A 34 15.36 -1.93 19.85
CA GLN A 34 14.75 -1.37 21.04
C GLN A 34 14.29 0.03 20.72
N PHE A 35 13.00 0.18 20.47
CA PHE A 35 12.41 1.44 20.09
C PHE A 35 12.34 2.40 21.28
N VAL A 36 12.83 3.62 21.05
CA VAL A 36 12.56 4.78 21.90
C VAL A 36 11.45 5.57 21.22
N TRP A 37 10.30 5.61 21.88
CA TRP A 37 9.10 6.21 21.32
C TRP A 37 8.93 7.65 21.81
N ASN A 38 8.69 8.54 20.85
CA ASN A 38 8.16 9.86 21.08
C ASN A 38 6.78 9.96 20.43
N TYR A 39 6.03 11.01 20.74
CA TYR A 39 4.78 11.30 20.05
C TYR A 39 4.51 12.79 19.96
N ILE A 40 3.84 13.17 18.89
CA ILE A 40 3.19 14.47 18.73
C ILE A 40 1.67 14.28 18.76
N GLN A 41 0.94 15.36 18.97
CA GLN A 41 -0.53 15.33 18.96
C GLN A 41 -1.03 16.27 17.88
N SER A 42 -2.14 15.94 17.23
CA SER A 42 -2.90 16.84 16.37
C SER A 42 -4.31 17.03 16.95
N ALA A 43 -5.22 17.66 16.21
CA ALA A 43 -6.59 17.85 16.66
C ALA A 43 -7.29 16.49 16.90
N HIS A 44 -7.07 15.53 16.01
CA HIS A 44 -7.76 14.25 15.99
C HIS A 44 -6.86 13.02 16.23
N PHE A 45 -5.53 13.20 16.29
CA PHE A 45 -4.61 12.07 16.32
C PHE A 45 -3.48 12.22 17.36
N ASP A 46 -3.03 11.09 17.90
CA ASP A 46 -1.76 10.96 18.61
C ASP A 46 -0.80 10.17 17.72
N ILE A 47 0.29 10.80 17.25
CA ILE A 47 1.21 10.22 16.27
C ILE A 47 2.50 9.81 16.99
N PHE A 48 2.70 8.51 17.15
CA PHE A 48 3.89 7.92 17.74
C PHE A 48 4.94 7.60 16.67
N TYR A 49 6.20 7.91 16.97
CA TYR A 49 7.32 7.73 16.07
C TYR A 49 8.60 7.36 16.83
N THR A 50 9.59 6.84 16.10
CA THR A 50 10.88 6.40 16.64
C THR A 50 12.04 7.18 16.05
N ASP A 51 13.24 6.97 16.63
CA ASP A 51 14.53 7.43 16.09
C ASP A 51 14.64 8.94 15.86
N ASP A 52 13.91 9.71 16.68
CA ASP A 52 13.82 11.17 16.63
C ASP A 52 13.38 11.72 15.24
N ASN A 53 12.69 10.91 14.44
CA ASN A 53 12.16 11.28 13.12
C ASN A 53 10.84 12.09 13.23
N LYS A 54 10.94 13.27 13.84
CA LYS A 54 9.80 14.16 14.06
C LYS A 54 9.17 14.62 12.74
N ALA A 55 9.98 14.87 11.71
CA ALA A 55 9.49 15.33 10.41
C ALA A 55 8.51 14.33 9.76
N LEU A 56 8.80 13.02 9.86
CA LEU A 56 7.88 11.99 9.39
C LEU A 56 6.57 12.01 10.17
N ALA A 57 6.63 12.18 11.49
CA ALA A 57 5.43 12.29 12.32
C ALA A 57 4.59 13.53 11.99
N GLU A 58 5.22 14.68 11.73
CA GLU A 58 4.54 15.93 11.34
C GLU A 58 3.86 15.78 9.96
N TYR A 59 4.51 15.14 8.99
CA TYR A 59 3.90 14.78 7.72
C TYR A 59 2.68 13.87 7.92
N THR A 60 2.82 12.80 8.72
CA THR A 60 1.72 11.89 9.04
C THR A 60 0.55 12.63 9.69
N ALA A 61 0.82 13.53 10.64
CA ALA A 61 -0.23 14.32 11.28
C ALA A 61 -0.99 15.19 10.27
N SER A 62 -0.27 15.91 9.41
CA SER A 62 -0.87 16.72 8.34
C SER A 62 -1.75 15.88 7.41
N GLU A 63 -1.25 14.74 6.91
CA GLU A 63 -2.01 13.91 5.98
C GLU A 63 -3.18 13.18 6.66
N ALA A 64 -3.06 12.80 7.93
CA ALA A 64 -4.16 12.22 8.69
C ALA A 64 -5.31 13.20 8.90
N GLU A 65 -5.01 14.47 9.21
CA GLU A 65 -6.02 15.52 9.35
C GLU A 65 -6.73 15.81 8.02
N LYS A 66 -6.00 15.83 6.90
CA LYS A 66 -6.59 15.97 5.57
C LYS A 66 -7.50 14.78 5.22
N ALA A 67 -7.03 13.55 5.45
CA ALA A 67 -7.80 12.33 5.21
C ALA A 67 -9.07 12.29 6.08
N TYR A 68 -9.01 12.75 7.32
CA TYR A 68 -10.18 12.78 8.19
C TYR A 68 -11.33 13.61 7.60
N LEU A 69 -11.06 14.72 6.90
CA LEU A 69 -12.09 15.55 6.31
C LEU A 69 -12.93 14.79 5.26
N SER A 70 -12.29 14.03 4.36
CA SER A 70 -13.00 13.22 3.37
C SER A 70 -13.73 12.05 4.02
N ILE A 71 -13.08 11.36 4.97
CA ILE A 71 -13.69 10.22 5.68
C ILE A 71 -14.93 10.66 6.46
N LYS A 72 -14.86 11.80 7.16
CA LYS A 72 -15.98 12.40 7.90
C LYS A 72 -17.13 12.73 6.96
N GLN A 73 -16.84 13.25 5.77
CA GLN A 73 -17.84 13.55 4.75
C GLN A 73 -18.55 12.28 4.27
N LEU A 74 -17.81 11.22 3.91
CA LEU A 74 -18.38 9.97 3.42
C LEU A 74 -19.19 9.23 4.48
N LEU A 75 -18.60 9.02 5.65
CA LEU A 75 -19.17 8.16 6.69
C LEU A 75 -20.14 8.92 7.60
N ASN A 76 -20.18 10.25 7.50
CA ASN A 76 -20.96 11.15 8.34
C ASN A 76 -20.77 10.83 9.84
N TRP A 77 -19.50 10.64 10.23
CA TRP A 77 -19.12 10.21 11.57
C TRP A 77 -18.00 11.08 12.13
N PRO A 78 -18.30 12.01 13.07
CA PRO A 78 -17.26 12.74 13.77
C PRO A 78 -16.55 11.82 14.76
N LEU A 79 -15.24 11.98 14.86
CA LEU A 79 -14.42 11.22 15.81
C LEU A 79 -14.85 11.52 17.25
N GLN A 80 -14.95 10.46 18.06
CA GLN A 80 -15.35 10.56 19.47
C GLN A 80 -14.14 10.75 20.40
N LYS A 81 -12.95 10.36 19.96
CA LYS A 81 -11.67 10.43 20.68
C LYS A 81 -10.52 10.60 19.69
N ARG A 82 -9.34 11.03 20.16
CA ARG A 82 -8.12 10.98 19.33
C ARG A 82 -7.74 9.54 19.02
N TYR A 83 -7.39 9.27 17.78
CA TYR A 83 -6.88 7.96 17.36
C TYR A 83 -5.38 7.91 17.44
N THR A 84 -4.85 6.73 17.76
CA THR A 84 -3.43 6.49 17.82
C THR A 84 -2.93 6.03 16.46
N ILE A 85 -1.94 6.74 15.92
CA ILE A 85 -1.18 6.36 14.73
C ILE A 85 0.24 6.04 15.18
N ILE A 86 0.76 4.88 14.79
CA ILE A 86 2.11 4.43 15.11
C ILE A 86 2.87 4.30 13.80
N VAL A 87 3.88 5.15 13.61
CA VAL A 87 4.68 5.21 12.39
C VAL A 87 6.05 4.60 12.65
N TYR A 88 6.41 3.63 11.82
CA TYR A 88 7.76 3.05 11.79
C TYR A 88 8.53 3.61 10.59
N ASP A 89 9.83 3.82 10.73
CA ASP A 89 10.71 4.37 9.69
C ASP A 89 11.11 3.35 8.60
N SER A 90 10.57 2.13 8.67
CA SER A 90 10.77 1.05 7.70
C SER A 90 9.83 -0.12 7.93
N HIS A 91 9.59 -0.91 6.86
CA HIS A 91 8.89 -2.19 6.99
C HIS A 91 9.60 -3.18 7.92
N ASN A 92 10.93 -3.16 7.94
CA ASN A 92 11.73 -4.01 8.83
C ASN A 92 11.46 -3.72 10.32
N ALA A 93 11.24 -2.46 10.68
CA ALA A 93 10.85 -2.06 12.03
C ALA A 93 9.37 -2.38 12.30
N PHE A 94 8.49 -2.09 11.34
CA PHE A 94 7.06 -2.41 11.42
C PHE A 94 6.76 -3.89 11.65
N GLN A 95 7.51 -4.79 11.01
CA GLN A 95 7.41 -6.25 11.21
C GLN A 95 7.64 -6.69 12.66
N GLN A 96 8.28 -5.85 13.47
CA GLN A 96 8.56 -6.10 14.89
C GLN A 96 7.46 -5.57 15.81
N THR A 97 6.41 -4.91 15.30
CA THR A 97 5.36 -4.33 16.15
C THR A 97 4.69 -5.39 17.03
N ASN A 98 4.53 -5.08 18.32
CA ASN A 98 3.75 -5.89 19.28
C ASN A 98 2.27 -5.47 19.33
N VAL A 99 1.87 -4.46 18.56
CA VAL A 99 0.47 -4.01 18.44
C VAL A 99 -0.42 -5.12 17.87
N ILE A 100 0.12 -5.87 16.92
CA ILE A 100 -0.53 -7.01 16.25
C ILE A 100 0.30 -8.27 16.52
N TYR A 101 -0.33 -9.43 16.69
CA TYR A 101 0.39 -10.68 16.99
C TYR A 101 0.92 -11.35 15.72
N GLU A 102 0.19 -11.24 14.60
CA GLU A 102 0.57 -11.81 13.33
C GLU A 102 1.85 -11.18 12.75
N TYR A 103 2.65 -12.02 12.07
CA TYR A 103 3.76 -11.55 11.26
C TYR A 103 3.23 -10.93 9.96
N MET A 104 3.74 -9.75 9.61
CA MET A 104 3.28 -8.98 8.45
C MET A 104 4.31 -9.05 7.32
N PRO A 105 4.04 -9.77 6.22
CA PRO A 105 4.93 -9.73 5.05
C PRO A 105 4.95 -8.34 4.40
N GLU A 106 5.91 -8.09 3.51
CA GLU A 106 6.08 -6.86 2.72
C GLU A 106 4.81 -6.45 1.96
N GLY A 107 3.98 -7.41 1.55
CA GLY A 107 2.70 -7.12 0.91
C GLY A 107 1.66 -6.43 1.80
N ILE A 108 1.91 -6.27 3.12
CA ILE A 108 1.03 -5.55 4.04
C ILE A 108 1.61 -4.14 4.26
N GLY A 109 1.05 -3.16 3.56
CA GLY A 109 1.52 -1.78 3.62
C GLY A 109 1.15 -1.03 4.90
N GLY A 110 0.18 -1.52 5.68
CA GLY A 110 -0.31 -0.92 6.92
C GLY A 110 -1.38 -1.81 7.54
N VAL A 111 -1.79 -1.49 8.78
CA VAL A 111 -2.81 -2.25 9.50
C VAL A 111 -3.59 -1.38 10.49
N THR A 112 -4.88 -1.66 10.61
CA THR A 112 -5.75 -1.11 11.65
C THR A 112 -6.16 -2.18 12.64
N GLU A 113 -5.73 -2.01 13.88
CA GLU A 113 -5.90 -2.98 14.95
C GLU A 113 -7.23 -2.74 15.71
N LEU A 114 -8.07 -3.77 15.80
CA LEU A 114 -9.47 -3.64 16.23
C LEU A 114 -9.71 -3.50 17.75
N PHE A 115 -8.83 -4.02 18.62
CA PHE A 115 -8.99 -3.95 20.07
C PHE A 115 -8.92 -2.51 20.58
N LYS A 116 -7.89 -1.73 20.16
CA LYS A 116 -7.74 -0.33 20.59
C LYS A 116 -8.02 0.71 19.50
N ASN A 117 -8.30 0.26 18.27
CA ASN A 117 -8.44 1.11 17.10
C ASN A 117 -7.17 1.92 16.80
N ARG A 118 -6.02 1.22 16.77
CA ARG A 118 -4.70 1.79 16.47
C ARG A 118 -4.38 1.59 14.99
N VAL A 119 -3.95 2.66 14.33
CA VAL A 119 -3.38 2.59 12.98
C VAL A 119 -1.87 2.41 13.09
N VAL A 120 -1.31 1.44 12.38
CA VAL A 120 0.13 1.17 12.38
C VAL A 120 0.62 1.13 10.94
N VAL A 121 1.61 1.96 10.62
CA VAL A 121 2.12 2.11 9.25
C VAL A 121 3.66 2.13 9.21
N PRO A 122 4.30 1.42 8.27
CA PRO A 122 5.70 1.61 7.89
C PRO A 122 5.88 2.78 6.92
N PHE A 123 7.10 3.32 6.89
CA PHE A 123 7.57 4.22 5.84
C PHE A 123 8.72 3.57 5.06
N ASP A 124 8.45 3.18 3.81
CA ASP A 124 9.43 2.52 2.94
C ASP A 124 10.17 3.47 1.99
N GLY A 125 10.14 4.76 2.31
CA GLY A 125 10.87 5.77 1.56
C GLY A 125 10.05 6.48 0.47
N SER A 126 8.75 6.19 0.33
CA SER A 126 7.81 6.94 -0.54
C SER A 126 6.73 7.64 0.31
N TYR A 127 6.60 8.95 0.14
CA TYR A 127 5.57 9.74 0.82
C TYR A 127 4.21 9.56 0.13
N ARG A 128 4.24 9.32 -1.19
CA ARG A 128 3.06 8.93 -1.98
C ARG A 128 2.41 7.67 -1.43
N ASP A 129 3.19 6.63 -1.20
CA ASP A 129 2.69 5.35 -0.70
C ASP A 129 2.23 5.47 0.76
N LEU A 130 3.00 6.18 1.61
CA LEU A 130 2.60 6.44 3.00
C LEU A 130 1.26 7.14 3.12
N ARG A 131 1.00 8.18 2.32
CA ARG A 131 -0.30 8.89 2.34
C ARG A 131 -1.45 7.96 1.97
N HIS A 132 -1.29 7.18 0.91
CA HIS A 132 -2.32 6.25 0.46
C HIS A 132 -2.65 5.23 1.56
N VAL A 133 -1.64 4.55 2.10
CA VAL A 133 -1.80 3.57 3.17
C VAL A 133 -2.41 4.23 4.41
N LEU A 134 -1.91 5.39 4.83
CA LEU A 134 -2.42 6.09 6.00
C LEU A 134 -3.92 6.40 5.86
N HIS A 135 -4.34 6.93 4.71
CA HIS A 135 -5.75 7.20 4.45
C HIS A 135 -6.56 5.90 4.43
N HIS A 136 -6.08 4.87 3.73
CA HIS A 136 -6.71 3.54 3.68
C HIS A 136 -6.98 3.00 5.10
N GLU A 137 -5.97 3.01 5.97
CA GLU A 137 -6.10 2.52 7.34
C GLU A 137 -6.99 3.43 8.22
N LEU A 138 -6.95 4.74 8.01
CA LEU A 138 -7.85 5.64 8.74
C LEU A 138 -9.32 5.41 8.41
N VAL A 139 -9.66 5.04 7.17
CA VAL A 139 -11.03 4.64 6.80
C VAL A 139 -11.44 3.42 7.64
N HIS A 140 -10.60 2.39 7.73
CA HIS A 140 -10.86 1.25 8.61
C HIS A 140 -11.05 1.67 10.06
N ALA A 141 -10.20 2.56 10.58
CA ALA A 141 -10.28 3.03 11.95
C ALA A 141 -11.61 3.75 12.24
N VAL A 142 -12.08 4.58 11.31
CA VAL A 142 -13.37 5.27 11.45
C VAL A 142 -14.54 4.30 11.31
N MET A 143 -14.46 3.33 10.38
CA MET A 143 -15.47 2.27 10.27
C MET A 143 -15.57 1.43 11.55
N ASN A 144 -14.43 1.06 12.15
CA ASN A 144 -14.37 0.32 13.40
C ASN A 144 -15.03 1.09 14.55
N ASP A 145 -14.82 2.40 14.62
CA ASP A 145 -15.49 3.25 15.61
C ASP A 145 -16.99 3.38 15.36
N MET A 146 -17.37 3.66 14.12
CA MET A 146 -18.76 3.81 13.73
C MET A 146 -19.60 2.54 13.98
N TYR A 147 -19.03 1.36 13.75
CA TYR A 147 -19.77 0.09 13.83
C TYR A 147 -19.57 -0.68 15.12
N TYR A 148 -18.37 -0.61 15.70
CA TYR A 148 -17.99 -1.41 16.87
C TYR A 148 -17.67 -0.55 18.11
N GLY A 149 -17.81 0.77 18.02
CA GLY A 149 -17.48 1.69 19.13
C GLY A 149 -15.98 1.81 19.41
N GLY A 150 -15.14 1.40 18.45
CA GLY A 150 -13.70 1.65 18.46
C GLY A 150 -12.94 0.73 19.44
N ASN A 151 -13.55 -0.41 19.79
CA ASN A 151 -12.92 -1.55 20.46
C ASN A 151 -13.67 -2.86 20.12
N ILE A 152 -13.07 -4.01 20.41
CA ILE A 152 -13.65 -5.32 20.10
C ILE A 152 -14.81 -5.73 21.07
N GLN A 153 -15.07 -4.95 22.12
CA GLN A 153 -16.02 -5.31 23.19
C GLN A 153 -17.43 -5.56 22.65
N SER A 154 -17.89 -4.74 21.70
CA SER A 154 -19.24 -4.86 21.13
C SER A 154 -19.44 -6.12 20.29
N LEU A 155 -18.36 -6.65 19.72
CA LEU A 155 -18.35 -7.91 18.97
C LEU A 155 -18.36 -9.09 19.94
N VAL A 156 -17.52 -9.06 20.97
CA VAL A 156 -17.45 -10.13 21.99
C VAL A 156 -18.74 -10.24 22.78
N SER A 157 -19.37 -9.11 23.14
CA SER A 157 -20.67 -9.10 23.81
C SER A 157 -21.84 -9.52 22.91
N GLY A 158 -21.61 -9.71 21.61
CA GLY A 158 -22.66 -9.99 20.61
C GLY A 158 -23.64 -8.84 20.40
N THR A 159 -23.33 -7.64 20.91
CA THR A 159 -24.19 -6.44 20.77
C THR A 159 -24.24 -5.98 19.31
N VAL A 160 -23.16 -6.18 18.55
CA VAL A 160 -23.09 -5.89 17.11
C VAL A 160 -22.89 -7.20 16.35
N THR A 161 -23.83 -7.51 15.45
CA THR A 161 -23.80 -8.71 14.60
C THR A 161 -23.42 -8.43 13.14
N LEU A 162 -23.19 -7.15 12.80
CA LEU A 162 -22.82 -6.74 11.44
C LEU A 162 -21.42 -7.25 11.09
N LYS A 163 -21.37 -8.12 10.08
CA LYS A 163 -20.13 -8.49 9.39
C LYS A 163 -20.02 -7.68 8.09
N ILE A 164 -18.98 -6.87 8.00
CA ILE A 164 -18.71 -6.05 6.82
C ILE A 164 -18.01 -6.96 5.78
N PRO A 165 -18.59 -7.13 4.57
CA PRO A 165 -17.94 -7.90 3.51
C PRO A 165 -16.63 -7.25 3.07
N GLY A 166 -15.66 -8.04 2.61
CA GLY A 166 -14.36 -7.53 2.17
C GLY A 166 -14.46 -6.47 1.06
N TRP A 167 -15.30 -6.70 0.04
CA TRP A 167 -15.48 -5.71 -1.04
C TRP A 167 -15.97 -4.36 -0.53
N LEU A 168 -16.72 -4.36 0.58
CA LEU A 168 -17.24 -3.16 1.19
C LEU A 168 -16.16 -2.51 2.07
N ALA A 169 -15.46 -3.28 2.90
CA ALA A 169 -14.38 -2.77 3.74
C ALA A 169 -13.23 -2.21 2.88
N GLU A 170 -12.56 -3.07 2.12
CA GLU A 170 -11.39 -2.72 1.30
C GLU A 170 -11.76 -1.75 0.18
N GLY A 171 -12.92 -1.96 -0.46
CA GLY A 171 -13.36 -1.10 -1.55
C GLY A 171 -13.62 0.34 -1.10
N THR A 172 -14.10 0.55 0.13
CA THR A 172 -14.25 1.90 0.70
C THR A 172 -12.89 2.54 0.89
N CYS A 173 -11.95 1.80 1.51
CA CYS A 173 -10.61 2.29 1.82
C CYS A 173 -9.82 2.67 0.57
N GLU A 174 -9.86 1.83 -0.47
CA GLU A 174 -9.23 2.10 -1.76
C GLU A 174 -9.86 3.30 -2.47
N TYR A 175 -11.20 3.37 -2.51
CA TYR A 175 -11.89 4.44 -3.21
C TYR A 175 -11.74 5.81 -2.53
N GLU A 176 -11.75 5.87 -1.19
CA GLU A 176 -11.49 7.14 -0.49
C GLU A 176 -10.02 7.56 -0.55
N SER A 177 -9.08 6.61 -0.53
CA SER A 177 -7.64 6.95 -0.53
C SER A 177 -7.08 7.31 -1.91
N LEU A 178 -7.57 6.67 -2.99
CA LEU A 178 -7.05 6.83 -4.36
C LEU A 178 -8.05 7.41 -5.37
N ARG A 179 -9.35 7.36 -5.08
CA ARG A 179 -10.43 7.56 -6.08
C ARG A 179 -10.32 6.57 -7.23
N TRP A 180 -9.72 6.98 -8.34
CA TRP A 180 -9.44 6.11 -9.49
C TRP A 180 -8.03 6.34 -10.01
N ASP A 181 -7.28 5.27 -10.14
CA ASP A 181 -5.87 5.29 -10.54
C ASP A 181 -5.59 4.29 -11.68
N VAL A 182 -4.41 4.42 -12.30
CA VAL A 182 -3.99 3.61 -13.46
C VAL A 182 -3.90 2.12 -13.14
N GLN A 183 -3.49 1.75 -11.92
CA GLN A 183 -3.39 0.35 -11.54
C GLN A 183 -4.79 -0.24 -11.43
N THR A 184 -5.71 0.45 -10.78
CA THR A 184 -7.12 0.01 -10.69
C THR A 184 -7.76 -0.10 -12.06
N ASP A 185 -7.54 0.90 -12.92
CA ASP A 185 -8.04 0.90 -14.29
C ASP A 185 -7.54 -0.32 -15.07
N MET A 186 -6.25 -0.64 -14.98
CA MET A 186 -5.62 -1.82 -15.59
C MET A 186 -6.26 -3.13 -15.11
N PHE A 187 -6.41 -3.31 -13.79
CA PHE A 187 -6.98 -4.54 -13.22
C PHE A 187 -8.44 -4.75 -13.63
N ILE A 188 -9.24 -3.69 -13.59
CA ILE A 188 -10.67 -3.77 -13.88
C ILE A 188 -10.93 -3.88 -15.38
N ARG A 189 -10.12 -3.23 -16.21
CA ARG A 189 -10.08 -3.44 -17.65
C ARG A 189 -9.81 -4.90 -17.98
N ASP A 190 -8.72 -5.48 -17.47
CA ASP A 190 -8.39 -6.89 -17.68
C ASP A 190 -9.52 -7.81 -17.19
N TYR A 191 -10.07 -7.54 -16.01
CA TYR A 191 -11.21 -8.28 -15.46
C TYR A 191 -12.45 -8.23 -16.36
N ALA A 192 -12.74 -7.09 -17.00
CA ALA A 192 -13.87 -6.92 -17.90
C ALA A 192 -13.71 -7.66 -19.25
N PHE A 193 -12.47 -7.88 -19.70
CA PHE A 193 -12.17 -8.57 -20.96
C PHE A 193 -11.93 -10.07 -20.80
N ASN A 194 -11.13 -10.44 -19.80
CA ASN A 194 -10.59 -11.78 -19.62
C ASN A 194 -11.26 -12.54 -18.47
N GLY A 195 -11.94 -11.83 -17.57
CA GLY A 195 -12.51 -12.40 -16.35
C GLY A 195 -13.88 -13.04 -16.55
N ARG A 196 -14.17 -14.04 -15.71
CA ARG A 196 -15.55 -14.37 -15.35
C ARG A 196 -15.93 -13.42 -14.21
N PHE A 197 -16.92 -12.56 -14.43
CA PHE A 197 -17.41 -11.68 -13.38
C PHE A 197 -17.88 -12.48 -12.15
N MET A 198 -17.07 -12.49 -11.10
CA MET A 198 -17.38 -13.01 -9.78
C MET A 198 -18.33 -12.05 -9.06
N PRO A 199 -19.42 -12.57 -8.46
CA PRO A 199 -20.31 -11.74 -7.65
C PRO A 199 -19.54 -11.04 -6.54
N MET A 200 -19.96 -9.82 -6.20
CA MET A 200 -19.29 -8.98 -5.21
C MET A 200 -19.03 -9.69 -3.87
N GLU A 201 -19.93 -10.59 -3.45
CA GLU A 201 -19.82 -11.37 -2.21
C GLU A 201 -18.70 -12.42 -2.21
N TYR A 202 -18.21 -12.82 -3.40
CA TYR A 202 -17.15 -13.82 -3.57
C TYR A 202 -15.81 -13.23 -4.00
N LEU A 203 -15.70 -11.89 -4.06
CA LEU A 203 -14.43 -11.22 -4.32
C LEU A 203 -13.44 -11.57 -3.21
N SER A 204 -12.25 -12.02 -3.62
CA SER A 204 -11.18 -12.43 -2.72
C SER A 204 -9.82 -11.97 -3.23
N GLY A 205 -8.83 -11.96 -2.33
CA GLY A 205 -7.47 -11.53 -2.64
C GLY A 205 -7.42 -10.09 -3.14
N TYR A 206 -6.55 -9.84 -4.12
CA TYR A 206 -6.35 -8.49 -4.66
C TYR A 206 -7.59 -7.91 -5.36
N TYR A 207 -8.48 -8.75 -5.90
CA TYR A 207 -9.74 -8.29 -6.49
C TYR A 207 -10.70 -7.71 -5.47
N THR A 208 -10.61 -8.09 -4.19
CA THR A 208 -11.44 -7.47 -3.13
C THR A 208 -11.22 -5.97 -3.05
N TYR A 209 -9.97 -5.53 -3.20
CA TYR A 209 -9.55 -4.14 -3.19
C TYR A 209 -10.02 -3.43 -4.46
N LYS A 210 -9.52 -3.87 -5.62
CA LYS A 210 -9.72 -3.16 -6.89
C LYS A 210 -11.14 -3.28 -7.43
N ALA A 211 -11.77 -4.46 -7.33
CA ALA A 211 -13.17 -4.59 -7.74
C ALA A 211 -14.12 -3.94 -6.73
N GLY A 212 -13.77 -3.96 -5.43
CA GLY A 212 -14.45 -3.15 -4.42
C GLY A 212 -14.44 -1.66 -4.79
N GLN A 213 -13.27 -1.09 -5.05
CA GLN A 213 -13.08 0.29 -5.51
C GLN A 213 -13.92 0.60 -6.77
N SER A 214 -14.00 -0.35 -7.71
CA SER A 214 -14.85 -0.23 -8.90
C SER A 214 -16.35 -0.18 -8.59
N ILE A 215 -16.83 -0.95 -7.61
CA ILE A 215 -18.23 -0.91 -7.19
C ILE A 215 -18.56 0.48 -6.62
N PHE A 216 -17.65 1.05 -5.83
CA PHE A 216 -17.83 2.40 -5.28
C PHE A 216 -17.83 3.49 -6.36
N ARG A 217 -16.89 3.42 -7.31
CA ARG A 217 -16.90 4.30 -8.49
C ARG A 217 -18.20 4.17 -9.28
N PHE A 218 -18.69 2.95 -9.50
CA PHE A 218 -19.98 2.72 -10.14
C PHE A 218 -21.12 3.39 -9.39
N ILE A 219 -21.17 3.25 -8.06
CA ILE A 219 -22.25 3.84 -7.27
C ILE A 219 -22.18 5.37 -7.32
N ASP A 220 -20.99 5.95 -7.17
CA ASP A 220 -20.76 7.39 -7.26
C ASP A 220 -21.18 7.94 -8.64
N GLU A 221 -20.69 7.35 -9.73
CA GLU A 221 -21.02 7.83 -11.08
C GLU A 221 -22.48 7.60 -11.47
N ALA A 222 -23.12 6.52 -11.01
CA ALA A 222 -24.49 6.18 -11.39
C ALA A 222 -25.56 6.81 -10.49
N TYR A 223 -25.26 7.04 -9.22
CA TYR A 223 -26.25 7.48 -8.22
C TYR A 223 -25.83 8.72 -7.42
N GLY A 224 -24.57 9.16 -7.54
CA GLY A 224 -23.99 10.31 -6.83
C GLY A 224 -23.31 9.93 -5.51
N TYR A 225 -22.26 10.67 -5.16
CA TYR A 225 -21.47 10.50 -3.94
C TYR A 225 -22.34 10.54 -2.66
N GLU A 226 -23.39 11.35 -2.62
CA GLU A 226 -24.31 11.44 -1.48
C GLU A 226 -25.03 10.12 -1.20
N LYS A 227 -25.25 9.29 -2.23
CA LYS A 227 -25.86 7.96 -2.04
C LYS A 227 -24.95 6.98 -1.32
N LEU A 228 -23.64 7.16 -1.39
CA LEU A 228 -22.70 6.42 -0.54
C LEU A 228 -22.90 6.82 0.93
N THR A 229 -23.01 8.12 1.21
CA THR A 229 -23.24 8.63 2.57
C THR A 229 -24.58 8.14 3.14
N GLU A 230 -25.65 8.15 2.35
CA GLU A 230 -26.94 7.55 2.72
C GLU A 230 -26.82 6.04 2.98
N PHE A 231 -26.01 5.34 2.17
CA PHE A 231 -25.76 3.91 2.33
C PHE A 231 -25.08 3.57 3.66
N TYR A 232 -24.03 4.28 4.06
CA TYR A 232 -23.38 4.05 5.37
C TYR A 232 -24.28 4.42 6.54
N THR A 233 -25.02 5.52 6.43
CA THR A 233 -26.03 5.92 7.44
C THR A 233 -27.09 4.83 7.60
N SER A 234 -27.57 4.27 6.47
CA SER A 234 -28.49 3.15 6.46
C SER A 234 -27.87 1.91 7.07
N LEU A 235 -26.63 1.55 6.72
CA LEU A 235 -25.89 0.38 7.23
C LEU A 235 -25.73 0.41 8.74
N LYS A 236 -25.39 1.56 9.31
CA LYS A 236 -25.33 1.75 10.76
C LYS A 236 -26.68 1.52 11.43
N SER A 237 -27.77 1.99 10.82
CA SER A 237 -29.11 1.78 11.39
C SER A 237 -29.61 0.34 11.25
N THR A 238 -29.33 -0.32 10.14
CA THR A 238 -29.91 -1.62 9.77
C THR A 238 -29.08 -2.80 10.26
N HIS A 239 -27.78 -2.60 10.49
CA HIS A 239 -26.78 -3.64 10.75
C HIS A 239 -26.81 -4.77 9.69
N ASN A 240 -27.19 -4.44 8.45
CA ASN A 240 -27.30 -5.42 7.37
C ASN A 240 -27.11 -4.80 5.98
N VAL A 241 -26.05 -5.23 5.29
CA VAL A 241 -25.68 -4.75 3.95
C VAL A 241 -26.83 -4.90 2.95
N ASN A 242 -27.42 -6.09 2.82
CA ASN A 242 -28.47 -6.35 1.84
C ASN A 242 -29.75 -5.54 2.11
N ARG A 243 -30.06 -5.28 3.40
CA ARG A 243 -31.16 -4.40 3.79
C ARG A 243 -30.86 -2.95 3.44
N SER A 244 -29.62 -2.50 3.63
CA SER A 244 -29.20 -1.15 3.25
C SER A 244 -29.23 -0.92 1.75
N ILE A 245 -28.77 -1.90 0.95
CA ILE A 245 -28.84 -1.87 -0.51
C ILE A 245 -30.30 -1.69 -0.95
N ARG A 246 -31.23 -2.52 -0.43
CA ARG A 246 -32.66 -2.39 -0.73
C ARG A 246 -33.25 -1.05 -0.30
N ARG A 247 -32.83 -0.52 0.85
CA ARG A 247 -33.37 0.73 1.38
C ARG A 247 -32.93 1.93 0.55
N VAL A 248 -31.66 2.00 0.15
CA VAL A 248 -31.05 3.17 -0.51
C VAL A 248 -31.18 3.08 -2.02
N PHE A 249 -30.74 1.98 -2.64
CA PHE A 249 -30.70 1.83 -4.09
C PHE A 249 -32.00 1.26 -4.69
N LYS A 250 -32.94 0.83 -3.85
CA LYS A 250 -34.20 0.17 -4.27
C LYS A 250 -33.97 -1.09 -5.11
N MET A 251 -32.84 -1.76 -4.88
CA MET A 251 -32.42 -2.97 -5.58
C MET A 251 -32.09 -4.08 -4.58
N SER A 252 -32.19 -5.32 -5.00
CA SER A 252 -31.53 -6.44 -4.35
C SER A 252 -30.01 -6.42 -4.61
N SER A 253 -29.25 -7.16 -3.80
CA SER A 253 -27.81 -7.30 -3.98
C SER A 253 -27.45 -7.90 -5.35
N GLU A 254 -28.27 -8.83 -5.84
CA GLU A 254 -28.09 -9.45 -7.16
C GLU A 254 -28.34 -8.43 -8.29
N GLU A 255 -29.39 -7.61 -8.18
CA GLU A 255 -29.67 -6.55 -9.15
C GLU A 255 -28.57 -5.49 -9.19
N LEU A 256 -28.06 -5.06 -8.02
CA LEU A 256 -26.94 -4.12 -7.94
C LEU A 256 -25.68 -4.72 -8.57
N ASN A 257 -25.38 -5.99 -8.27
CA ASN A 257 -24.24 -6.70 -8.85
C ASN A 257 -24.35 -6.81 -10.38
N ASN A 258 -25.54 -7.12 -10.90
CA ASN A 258 -25.79 -7.15 -12.33
C ASN A 258 -25.67 -5.75 -12.97
N ALA A 259 -26.13 -4.69 -12.30
CA ALA A 259 -25.97 -3.33 -12.77
C ALA A 259 -24.50 -2.92 -12.86
N TRP A 260 -23.69 -3.27 -11.84
CA TRP A 260 -22.25 -3.07 -11.86
C TRP A 260 -21.57 -3.82 -13.02
N TYR A 261 -21.96 -5.06 -13.31
CA TYR A 261 -21.43 -5.78 -14.48
C TYR A 261 -21.74 -5.08 -15.80
N GLN A 262 -22.97 -4.56 -15.96
CA GLN A 262 -23.32 -3.80 -17.16
C GLN A 262 -22.53 -2.49 -17.23
N TYR A 263 -22.29 -1.84 -16.10
CA TYR A 263 -21.40 -0.69 -16.01
C TYR A 263 -19.99 -1.03 -16.50
N LEU A 264 -19.38 -2.11 -16.00
CA LEU A 264 -18.04 -2.55 -16.44
C LEU A 264 -17.98 -2.82 -17.94
N LYS A 265 -18.97 -3.51 -18.50
CA LYS A 265 -19.03 -3.77 -19.94
C LYS A 265 -19.14 -2.47 -20.74
N LYS A 266 -20.01 -1.56 -20.31
CA LYS A 266 -20.20 -0.27 -20.98
C LYS A 266 -18.94 0.60 -20.92
N GLU A 267 -18.23 0.54 -19.80
CA GLU A 267 -17.02 1.32 -19.56
C GLU A 267 -15.84 0.78 -20.37
N PHE A 268 -15.58 -0.53 -20.29
CA PHE A 268 -14.34 -1.12 -20.77
C PHE A 268 -14.46 -1.84 -22.11
N TRP A 269 -15.61 -2.37 -22.55
CA TRP A 269 -15.66 -3.07 -23.85
C TRP A 269 -15.24 -2.24 -25.06
N PRO A 270 -15.51 -0.91 -25.13
CA PRO A 270 -14.96 -0.08 -26.20
C PRO A 270 -13.42 -0.08 -26.26
N ASP A 271 -12.76 -0.41 -25.15
CA ASP A 271 -11.30 -0.44 -25.05
C ASP A 271 -10.66 -1.60 -25.82
N VAL A 272 -11.45 -2.52 -26.39
CA VAL A 272 -10.95 -3.59 -27.27
C VAL A 272 -10.24 -3.02 -28.50
N GLU A 273 -10.60 -1.80 -28.91
CA GLU A 273 -9.96 -1.09 -30.01
C GLU A 273 -8.77 -0.21 -29.57
N LEU A 274 -8.50 -0.12 -28.27
CA LEU A 274 -7.43 0.76 -27.75
C LEU A 274 -6.06 0.12 -27.90
N ALA A 275 -5.94 -1.19 -27.71
CA ALA A 275 -4.65 -1.87 -27.63
C ALA A 275 -4.64 -3.22 -28.34
N ASP A 276 -3.46 -3.64 -28.74
CA ASP A 276 -3.19 -4.89 -29.42
C ASP A 276 -2.90 -6.02 -28.42
N ASP A 277 -3.08 -7.26 -28.88
CA ASP A 277 -2.55 -8.43 -28.20
C ASP A 277 -1.02 -8.34 -28.17
N ILE A 278 -0.44 -8.50 -26.97
CA ILE A 278 1.00 -8.40 -26.75
C ILE A 278 1.80 -9.37 -27.63
N SER A 279 1.22 -10.52 -27.98
CA SER A 279 1.81 -11.53 -28.85
C SER A 279 2.15 -11.01 -30.25
N LYS A 280 1.55 -9.89 -30.69
CA LYS A 280 1.91 -9.23 -31.95
C LYS A 280 3.26 -8.53 -31.91
N SER A 281 3.72 -8.13 -30.72
CA SER A 281 4.91 -7.30 -30.53
C SER A 281 6.00 -7.98 -29.71
N ALA A 282 5.66 -9.02 -28.95
CA ALA A 282 6.58 -9.74 -28.08
C ALA A 282 6.23 -11.23 -27.97
N VAL A 283 7.24 -12.05 -27.69
CA VAL A 283 7.12 -13.49 -27.45
C VAL A 283 6.95 -13.74 -25.96
N ARG A 284 5.89 -14.45 -25.57
CA ARG A 284 5.67 -14.90 -24.18
C ARG A 284 6.68 -16.00 -23.82
N LEU A 285 7.35 -15.86 -22.68
CA LEU A 285 8.35 -16.81 -22.17
C LEU A 285 7.90 -17.58 -20.92
N THR A 286 6.93 -17.05 -20.16
CA THR A 286 6.27 -17.74 -19.06
C THR A 286 4.76 -17.69 -19.23
N ASP A 287 4.05 -18.68 -18.70
CA ASP A 287 2.59 -18.64 -18.66
C ASP A 287 2.09 -19.00 -17.26
N HIS A 288 1.60 -17.98 -16.55
CA HIS A 288 1.17 -18.13 -15.16
C HIS A 288 -0.07 -19.02 -15.03
N ILE A 289 -0.93 -19.09 -16.05
CA ILE A 289 -2.14 -19.92 -16.05
C ILE A 289 -1.74 -21.39 -16.17
N GLU A 290 -0.85 -21.71 -17.10
CA GLU A 290 -0.36 -23.09 -17.28
C GLU A 290 0.41 -23.58 -16.05
N ILE A 291 1.19 -22.70 -15.42
CA ILE A 291 2.00 -23.01 -14.24
C ILE A 291 1.15 -23.04 -12.95
N GLY A 292 0.02 -22.32 -12.91
CA GLY A 292 -0.82 -22.18 -11.73
C GLY A 292 -0.24 -21.22 -10.69
N ASN A 293 0.36 -20.12 -11.14
CA ASN A 293 0.96 -19.08 -10.28
C ASN A 293 0.43 -17.68 -10.66
N SER A 294 0.84 -16.62 -9.98
CA SER A 294 0.36 -15.26 -10.27
C SER A 294 1.45 -14.30 -10.70
N GLN A 295 2.71 -14.55 -10.31
CA GLN A 295 3.81 -13.61 -10.49
C GLN A 295 4.98 -14.25 -11.23
N ASN A 296 5.35 -13.69 -12.37
CA ASN A 296 6.66 -13.85 -13.02
C ASN A 296 7.19 -12.44 -13.36
N VAL A 297 8.07 -11.90 -12.52
CA VAL A 297 8.45 -10.46 -12.52
C VAL A 297 9.96 -10.25 -12.42
N SER A 298 10.40 -9.01 -12.61
CA SER A 298 11.80 -8.56 -12.62
C SER A 298 12.76 -9.43 -13.42
N PRO A 299 12.49 -9.61 -14.72
CA PRO A 299 13.42 -10.29 -15.60
C PRO A 299 14.71 -9.47 -15.76
N ALA A 300 15.85 -10.16 -15.73
CA ALA A 300 17.16 -9.58 -15.98
C ALA A 300 17.97 -10.45 -16.94
N ILE A 301 18.42 -9.90 -18.06
CA ILE A 301 19.19 -10.56 -19.11
C ILE A 301 20.66 -10.59 -18.74
N SER A 302 21.26 -11.76 -18.83
CA SER A 302 22.70 -11.92 -18.72
C SER A 302 23.42 -11.09 -19.80
N PRO A 303 24.56 -10.42 -19.50
CA PRO A 303 25.23 -9.55 -20.47
C PRO A 303 25.74 -10.22 -21.75
N ASN A 304 25.80 -11.55 -21.79
CA ASN A 304 26.13 -12.36 -22.96
C ASN A 304 24.87 -12.82 -23.74
N GLY A 305 23.68 -12.42 -23.32
CA GLY A 305 22.41 -12.65 -24.01
C GLY A 305 21.88 -14.08 -23.96
N SER A 306 22.39 -14.95 -23.07
CA SER A 306 22.03 -16.38 -23.07
C SER A 306 20.97 -16.78 -22.05
N GLU A 307 20.96 -16.14 -20.88
CA GLU A 307 20.12 -16.50 -19.74
C GLU A 307 19.31 -15.28 -19.24
N ILE A 308 18.07 -15.53 -18.78
CA ILE A 308 17.23 -14.58 -18.02
C ILE A 308 17.15 -15.07 -16.58
N ILE A 309 17.30 -14.16 -15.61
CA ILE A 309 16.94 -14.39 -14.21
C ILE A 309 15.65 -13.65 -13.92
N PHE A 310 14.76 -14.28 -13.15
CA PHE A 310 13.49 -13.65 -12.79
C PHE A 310 12.94 -14.21 -11.48
N LEU A 311 11.98 -13.50 -10.91
CA LEU A 311 11.35 -13.83 -9.65
C LEU A 311 9.96 -14.43 -9.90
N SER A 312 9.61 -15.52 -9.20
CA SER A 312 8.35 -16.24 -9.39
C SER A 312 7.81 -16.90 -8.13
N ASP A 313 6.49 -16.91 -7.98
CA ASP A 313 5.74 -17.49 -6.87
C ASP A 313 5.26 -18.92 -7.13
N ARG A 314 5.71 -19.57 -8.21
CA ARG A 314 5.23 -20.89 -8.66
C ARG A 314 5.34 -22.06 -7.66
N ASN A 315 6.04 -21.88 -6.54
CA ASN A 315 6.08 -22.85 -5.44
C ASN A 315 5.43 -22.32 -4.14
N GLY A 316 4.62 -21.27 -4.22
CA GLY A 316 3.97 -20.58 -3.09
C GLY A 316 4.86 -19.58 -2.33
N TYR A 317 6.17 -19.59 -2.57
CA TYR A 317 7.13 -18.63 -2.01
C TYR A 317 7.85 -17.88 -3.12
N ALA A 318 8.42 -16.73 -2.76
CA ALA A 318 9.32 -15.98 -3.62
C ALA A 318 10.60 -16.77 -3.91
N ASP A 319 10.71 -17.28 -5.13
CA ASP A 319 11.88 -18.01 -5.60
C ASP A 319 12.48 -17.27 -6.83
N ILE A 320 13.80 -17.38 -7.01
CA ILE A 320 14.47 -16.84 -8.21
C ILE A 320 14.82 -17.99 -9.14
N TYR A 321 14.43 -17.84 -10.39
CA TYR A 321 14.61 -18.80 -11.47
C TYR A 321 15.53 -18.25 -12.55
N LYS A 322 16.07 -19.18 -13.32
CA LYS A 322 16.76 -18.88 -14.56
C LYS A 322 16.15 -19.64 -15.72
N MET A 323 16.19 -19.06 -16.92
CA MET A 323 15.75 -19.70 -18.17
C MET A 323 16.59 -19.22 -19.36
N ASN A 324 16.45 -19.90 -20.51
CA ASN A 324 17.05 -19.47 -21.77
C ASN A 324 16.35 -18.20 -22.31
N VAL A 325 17.12 -17.24 -22.82
CA VAL A 325 16.59 -16.01 -23.43
C VAL A 325 15.79 -16.29 -24.70
N GLU A 326 16.18 -17.30 -25.50
CA GLU A 326 15.62 -17.50 -26.83
C GLU A 326 14.17 -17.99 -26.80
N ASP A 327 13.87 -18.95 -25.94
CA ASP A 327 12.61 -19.68 -25.96
C ASP A 327 12.00 -19.89 -24.55
N GLY A 328 12.62 -19.35 -23.49
CA GLY A 328 12.16 -19.55 -22.12
C GLY A 328 12.38 -20.97 -21.58
N SER A 329 13.11 -21.82 -22.31
CA SER A 329 13.37 -23.20 -21.91
C SER A 329 14.36 -23.31 -20.73
N GLU A 330 14.59 -24.55 -20.28
CA GLU A 330 15.51 -24.89 -19.18
C GLU A 330 15.25 -24.16 -17.85
N VAL A 331 13.98 -23.92 -17.52
CA VAL A 331 13.64 -23.21 -16.28
C VAL A 331 14.18 -23.95 -15.05
N LYS A 332 15.10 -23.30 -14.33
CA LYS A 332 15.81 -23.87 -13.17
C LYS A 332 15.77 -22.90 -12.01
N LYS A 333 15.37 -23.38 -10.83
CA LYS A 333 15.44 -22.59 -9.59
C LYS A 333 16.89 -22.39 -9.13
N ILE A 334 17.27 -21.14 -8.85
CA ILE A 334 18.62 -20.75 -8.44
C ILE A 334 18.66 -20.25 -6.99
N VAL A 335 17.60 -19.56 -6.52
CA VAL A 335 17.48 -19.12 -5.12
C VAL A 335 16.13 -19.56 -4.57
N SER A 336 16.14 -19.99 -3.30
CA SER A 336 14.91 -20.17 -2.54
C SER A 336 14.78 -19.09 -1.47
N GLY A 337 13.75 -18.25 -1.60
CA GLY A 337 13.43 -17.21 -0.60
C GLY A 337 12.59 -17.78 0.54
N GLN A 338 12.47 -17.00 1.62
CA GLN A 338 11.58 -17.26 2.76
C GLN A 338 11.83 -18.61 3.47
N ARG A 339 13.06 -19.15 3.39
CA ARG A 339 13.43 -20.45 3.98
C ARG A 339 14.64 -20.40 4.93
N LYS A 340 15.30 -19.25 5.05
CA LYS A 340 16.48 -19.06 5.90
C LYS A 340 16.45 -17.65 6.48
N ALA A 341 16.97 -17.47 7.70
CA ALA A 341 17.10 -16.13 8.33
C ALA A 341 17.93 -15.14 7.50
N SER A 342 18.81 -15.64 6.62
CA SER A 342 19.60 -14.81 5.72
C SER A 342 18.80 -14.31 4.49
N LEU A 343 17.65 -14.92 4.21
CA LEU A 343 16.73 -14.65 3.09
C LEU A 343 15.30 -14.81 3.61
N GLU A 344 14.92 -13.97 4.57
CA GLU A 344 13.61 -14.03 5.23
C GLU A 344 12.50 -13.62 4.26
N GLU A 345 12.78 -12.69 3.35
CA GLU A 345 11.82 -12.16 2.39
C GLU A 345 12.54 -11.59 1.16
N LEU A 346 11.99 -11.84 -0.03
CA LEU A 346 12.44 -11.19 -1.27
C LEU A 346 11.51 -10.01 -1.56
N LYS A 347 12.08 -8.91 -2.09
CA LYS A 347 11.32 -7.71 -2.42
C LYS A 347 10.39 -7.96 -3.59
N TRP A 348 9.07 -7.90 -3.37
CA TRP A 348 8.04 -8.11 -4.40
C TRP A 348 7.45 -6.80 -4.89
N LEU A 349 7.38 -5.79 -4.02
CA LEU A 349 6.74 -4.51 -4.33
C LEU A 349 7.70 -3.56 -5.04
N SER A 350 8.99 -3.71 -4.80
CA SER A 350 10.07 -3.02 -5.54
C SER A 350 11.15 -4.01 -6.01
N PRO A 351 10.81 -4.96 -6.90
CA PRO A 351 11.69 -6.07 -7.24
C PRO A 351 12.79 -5.62 -8.23
N GLY A 352 14.06 -5.89 -7.90
CA GLY A 352 15.20 -5.57 -8.75
C GLY A 352 16.21 -6.71 -8.79
N ILE A 353 16.61 -7.11 -10.01
CA ILE A 353 17.69 -8.08 -10.26
C ILE A 353 18.61 -7.48 -11.31
N SER A 354 19.92 -7.60 -11.10
CA SER A 354 20.90 -7.12 -12.08
C SER A 354 22.11 -8.03 -12.17
N TRP A 355 22.65 -8.19 -13.38
CA TRP A 355 23.78 -9.08 -13.66
C TRP A 355 25.14 -8.38 -13.56
N SER A 356 26.13 -9.09 -13.04
CA SER A 356 27.53 -8.68 -13.16
C SER A 356 27.99 -8.71 -14.61
N SER A 357 28.93 -7.83 -14.94
CA SER A 357 29.41 -7.62 -16.31
C SER A 357 30.00 -8.84 -17.01
N ASP A 358 30.35 -9.88 -16.24
CA ASP A 358 30.95 -11.14 -16.69
C ASP A 358 29.96 -12.30 -16.86
N SER A 359 28.65 -12.06 -16.69
CA SER A 359 27.57 -13.07 -16.75
C SER A 359 27.73 -14.24 -15.75
N LYS A 360 28.53 -14.08 -14.68
CA LYS A 360 28.72 -15.15 -13.68
C LYS A 360 27.97 -14.91 -12.38
N HIS A 361 27.63 -13.67 -12.08
CA HIS A 361 26.94 -13.30 -10.86
C HIS A 361 25.73 -12.42 -11.16
N PHE A 362 24.77 -12.42 -10.25
CA PHE A 362 23.68 -11.46 -10.23
C PHE A 362 23.45 -10.97 -8.80
N VAL A 363 22.84 -9.80 -8.66
CA VAL A 363 22.49 -9.18 -7.39
C VAL A 363 21.00 -8.92 -7.31
N PHE A 364 20.45 -9.04 -6.10
CA PHE A 364 19.10 -8.61 -5.73
C PHE A 364 19.10 -8.16 -4.27
N ALA A 365 18.07 -7.44 -3.85
CA ALA A 365 17.84 -7.08 -2.45
C ALA A 365 16.92 -8.07 -1.74
N ALA A 366 17.22 -8.37 -0.48
CA ALA A 366 16.39 -9.24 0.35
C ALA A 366 16.54 -8.91 1.83
N LYS A 367 15.50 -9.22 2.61
CA LYS A 367 15.54 -9.15 4.06
C LYS A 367 16.48 -10.20 4.63
N SER A 368 17.38 -9.78 5.50
CA SER A 368 18.42 -10.60 6.13
C SER A 368 18.50 -10.34 7.64
N GLY A 369 17.53 -10.91 8.37
CA GLY A 369 17.33 -10.66 9.80
C GLY A 369 16.88 -9.22 10.06
N ARG A 370 17.68 -8.48 10.86
CA ARG A 370 17.37 -7.09 11.24
C ARG A 370 17.40 -6.10 10.06
N HIS A 371 18.25 -6.35 9.05
CA HIS A 371 18.49 -5.40 7.97
C HIS A 371 18.19 -6.05 6.63
N ASP A 372 18.06 -5.23 5.59
CA ASP A 372 18.16 -5.71 4.22
C ASP A 372 19.62 -5.94 3.82
N ALA A 373 19.82 -6.77 2.80
CA ALA A 373 21.13 -7.06 2.24
C ALA A 373 21.10 -7.06 0.72
N LEU A 374 22.21 -6.62 0.13
CA LEU A 374 22.53 -6.95 -1.26
C LEU A 374 23.04 -8.39 -1.30
N VAL A 375 22.34 -9.25 -2.05
CA VAL A 375 22.65 -10.67 -2.16
C VAL A 375 23.25 -10.94 -3.53
N ILE A 376 24.55 -11.21 -3.56
CA ILE A 376 25.29 -11.58 -4.77
C ILE A 376 25.31 -13.09 -4.91
N VAL A 377 24.84 -13.61 -6.05
CA VAL A 377 24.74 -15.04 -6.29
C VAL A 377 25.51 -15.44 -7.54
N ASN A 378 26.30 -16.50 -7.43
CA ASN A 378 26.95 -17.11 -8.58
C ASN A 378 25.95 -17.99 -9.35
N SER A 379 25.69 -17.68 -10.62
CA SER A 379 24.63 -18.30 -11.44
C SER A 379 24.83 -19.81 -11.68
N LYS A 380 26.08 -20.29 -11.62
CA LYS A 380 26.43 -21.71 -11.84
C LYS A 380 26.46 -22.52 -10.54
N THR A 381 27.16 -22.01 -9.52
CA THR A 381 27.39 -22.74 -8.25
C THR A 381 26.31 -22.50 -7.21
N LYS A 382 25.43 -21.51 -7.42
CA LYS A 382 24.39 -21.03 -6.47
C LYS A 382 24.96 -20.52 -5.14
N ARG A 383 26.28 -20.29 -5.05
CA ARG A 383 26.91 -19.71 -3.87
C ARG A 383 26.45 -18.26 -3.71
N GLN A 384 26.13 -17.88 -2.48
CA GLN A 384 25.60 -16.57 -2.13
C GLN A 384 26.58 -15.82 -1.25
N ARG A 385 26.73 -14.52 -1.49
CA ARG A 385 27.45 -13.57 -0.64
C ARG A 385 26.49 -12.45 -0.27
N LEU A 386 26.28 -12.26 1.03
CA LEU A 386 25.40 -11.22 1.56
C LEU A 386 26.22 -10.02 2.00
N ILE A 387 25.73 -8.82 1.65
CA ILE A 387 26.30 -7.54 2.04
C ILE A 387 25.20 -6.77 2.77
N GLN A 388 25.26 -6.78 4.09
CA GLN A 388 24.36 -5.99 4.93
C GLN A 388 24.89 -4.55 5.03
N ILE A 389 24.02 -3.58 4.82
CA ILE A 389 24.31 -2.15 4.92
C ILE A 389 23.52 -1.65 6.12
N LYS A 390 24.21 -1.42 7.24
CA LYS A 390 23.55 -1.17 8.54
C LYS A 390 23.08 0.28 8.70
N GLU A 391 23.59 1.15 7.84
CA GLU A 391 23.30 2.57 7.78
C GLU A 391 21.93 2.85 7.18
N LEU A 392 21.30 1.86 6.53
CA LEU A 392 20.03 2.00 5.82
C LEU A 392 18.94 1.16 6.47
N ARG A 393 17.69 1.65 6.36
CA ARG A 393 16.50 1.01 6.91
C ARG A 393 15.85 0.02 5.95
N GLY A 394 16.03 0.24 4.64
CA GLY A 394 15.58 -0.64 3.57
C GLY A 394 16.48 -0.58 2.34
N ILE A 395 16.49 -1.66 1.54
CA ILE A 395 17.19 -1.76 0.25
C ILE A 395 16.23 -2.38 -0.77
N PHE A 396 16.10 -1.75 -1.93
CA PHE A 396 15.10 -2.15 -2.93
C PHE A 396 15.75 -2.39 -4.31
N SER A 397 15.34 -1.64 -5.34
CA SER A 397 15.81 -1.79 -6.71
C SER A 397 17.35 -1.70 -6.82
N VAL A 398 17.96 -2.53 -7.67
CA VAL A 398 19.43 -2.66 -7.81
C VAL A 398 19.87 -2.64 -9.27
N ALA A 399 21.05 -2.07 -9.52
CA ALA A 399 21.71 -2.05 -10.83
C ALA A 399 23.23 -2.23 -10.69
N TRP A 400 23.75 -3.29 -11.30
CA TRP A 400 25.19 -3.57 -11.34
C TRP A 400 25.85 -2.72 -12.42
N HIS A 401 26.97 -2.08 -12.09
CA HIS A 401 27.75 -1.27 -13.03
C HIS A 401 28.20 -2.12 -14.24
N PRO A 402 28.15 -1.59 -15.48
CA PRO A 402 28.38 -2.36 -16.71
C PRO A 402 29.78 -2.98 -16.85
N ASN A 403 30.78 -2.57 -16.07
CA ASN A 403 32.18 -3.01 -16.21
C ASN A 403 32.99 -3.06 -14.90
N LYS A 404 32.39 -2.74 -13.75
CA LYS A 404 33.07 -2.68 -12.44
C LYS A 404 32.27 -3.46 -11.39
N ASP A 405 32.95 -3.82 -10.30
CA ASP A 405 32.33 -4.45 -9.13
C ASP A 405 31.69 -3.39 -8.21
N ILE A 406 30.74 -2.65 -8.78
CA ILE A 406 30.02 -1.54 -8.15
C ILE A 406 28.53 -1.78 -8.36
N ILE A 407 27.73 -1.57 -7.33
CA ILE A 407 26.27 -1.71 -7.37
C ILE A 407 25.65 -0.36 -7.03
N ALA A 408 24.80 0.15 -7.91
CA ALA A 408 23.86 1.22 -7.57
C ALA A 408 22.56 0.60 -7.07
N PHE A 409 21.91 1.21 -6.09
CA PHE A 409 20.67 0.69 -5.53
C PHE A 409 19.87 1.78 -4.83
N GLU A 410 18.57 1.55 -4.69
CA GLU A 410 17.66 2.36 -3.88
C GLU A 410 17.80 1.98 -2.41
N GLY A 411 18.05 2.97 -1.57
CA GLY A 411 18.21 2.81 -0.12
C GLY A 411 17.31 3.76 0.66
N ASN A 412 16.47 3.21 1.53
CA ASN A 412 15.65 3.99 2.46
C ASN A 412 16.49 4.41 3.67
N THR A 413 16.56 5.72 3.91
CA THR A 413 17.31 6.35 5.01
C THR A 413 16.49 6.45 6.30
N GLY A 414 15.18 6.20 6.24
CA GLY A 414 14.19 6.43 7.29
C GLY A 414 13.38 7.71 7.07
N THR A 415 13.87 8.63 6.23
CA THR A 415 13.19 9.89 5.87
C THR A 415 12.84 9.97 4.39
N GLN A 416 13.65 9.37 3.52
CA GLN A 416 13.37 9.21 2.08
C GLN A 416 14.18 8.05 1.50
N SER A 417 13.80 7.59 0.31
CA SER A 417 14.65 6.72 -0.52
C SER A 417 15.63 7.55 -1.34
N ASP A 418 16.88 7.10 -1.41
CA ASP A 418 17.95 7.73 -2.18
C ASP A 418 18.65 6.68 -3.06
N ILE A 419 19.33 7.13 -4.12
CA ILE A 419 20.23 6.26 -4.88
C ILE A 419 21.60 6.22 -4.20
N PHE A 420 22.03 5.03 -3.83
CA PHE A 420 23.34 4.75 -3.26
C PHE A 420 24.22 3.97 -4.23
N ILE A 421 25.53 4.11 -4.06
CA ILE A 421 26.54 3.27 -4.70
C ILE A 421 27.33 2.51 -3.63
N TYR A 422 27.50 1.21 -3.83
CA TYR A 422 28.38 0.36 -3.04
C TYR A 422 29.51 -0.24 -3.90
N ASP A 423 30.75 0.06 -3.55
CA ASP A 423 31.94 -0.57 -4.14
C ASP A 423 32.25 -1.88 -3.42
N ILE A 424 32.12 -3.01 -4.11
CA ILE A 424 32.25 -4.36 -3.52
C ILE A 424 33.68 -4.63 -3.05
N ARG A 425 34.68 -4.06 -3.72
CA ARG A 425 36.10 -4.29 -3.43
C ARG A 425 36.56 -3.42 -2.26
N LYS A 426 36.21 -2.12 -2.31
CA LYS A 426 36.59 -1.14 -1.28
C LYS A 426 35.71 -1.22 -0.04
N LYS A 427 34.51 -1.82 -0.15
CA LYS A 427 33.48 -1.86 0.90
C LYS A 427 33.06 -0.46 1.35
N THR A 428 32.86 0.44 0.39
CA THR A 428 32.49 1.83 0.64
C THR A 428 31.11 2.10 0.10
N LEU A 429 30.28 2.75 0.91
CA LEU A 429 28.95 3.25 0.58
C LEU A 429 29.01 4.75 0.26
N SER A 430 28.24 5.21 -0.72
CA SER A 430 28.14 6.63 -1.06
C SER A 430 26.70 6.99 -1.46
N ASN A 431 26.12 8.02 -0.83
CA ASN A 431 24.82 8.57 -1.22
C ASN A 431 24.98 9.46 -2.46
N ILE A 432 24.24 9.18 -3.53
CA ILE A 432 24.40 9.83 -4.83
C ILE A 432 23.39 10.95 -5.03
N THR A 433 22.17 10.77 -4.60
CA THR A 433 21.11 11.76 -4.75
C THR A 433 21.11 12.71 -3.56
N ASN A 434 20.89 12.23 -2.34
CA ASN A 434 21.01 13.01 -1.10
C ASN A 434 20.30 14.37 -1.19
N ASP A 435 19.04 14.37 -1.59
CA ASP A 435 18.15 15.54 -1.52
C ASP A 435 16.84 15.18 -0.81
N ALA A 436 15.86 16.09 -0.81
CA ALA A 436 14.60 15.90 -0.09
C ALA A 436 13.58 15.00 -0.81
N TYR A 437 13.91 14.48 -2.00
CA TYR A 437 13.00 13.70 -2.82
C TYR A 437 13.30 12.22 -2.68
N SER A 438 12.27 11.40 -2.93
CA SER A 438 12.40 9.95 -2.91
C SER A 438 12.80 9.44 -4.29
N ASP A 439 13.95 8.79 -4.38
CA ASP A 439 14.54 8.34 -5.64
C ASP A 439 14.66 6.81 -5.70
N LYS A 440 14.29 6.21 -6.84
CA LYS A 440 14.22 4.75 -7.06
C LYS A 440 14.61 4.31 -8.46
N ASN A 441 14.68 3.00 -8.68
CA ASN A 441 14.92 2.35 -9.98
C ASN A 441 16.18 2.86 -10.71
N PRO A 442 17.39 2.76 -10.12
CA PRO A 442 18.61 3.21 -10.76
C PRO A 442 18.97 2.38 -11.99
N SER A 443 19.56 3.01 -13.01
CA SER A 443 20.04 2.35 -14.23
C SER A 443 21.30 3.02 -14.77
N TRP A 444 22.33 2.23 -15.06
CA TRP A 444 23.64 2.75 -15.46
C TRP A 444 23.72 3.13 -16.93
N SER A 445 24.40 4.25 -17.23
CA SER A 445 24.83 4.53 -18.60
C SER A 445 25.79 3.44 -19.11
N PRO A 446 25.85 3.19 -20.43
CA PRO A 446 26.71 2.14 -20.98
C PRO A 446 28.20 2.32 -20.64
N ASP A 447 28.65 3.57 -20.49
CA ASP A 447 30.01 3.91 -20.06
C ASP A 447 30.22 3.90 -18.53
N GLY A 448 29.13 3.79 -17.76
CA GLY A 448 29.12 3.74 -16.30
C GLY A 448 29.47 5.05 -15.61
N LYS A 449 29.30 6.19 -16.29
CA LYS A 449 29.57 7.52 -15.71
C LYS A 449 28.32 8.22 -15.19
N LYS A 450 27.15 7.78 -15.62
CA LYS A 450 25.87 8.37 -15.26
C LYS A 450 24.87 7.32 -14.80
N ILE A 451 23.87 7.77 -14.07
CA ILE A 451 22.76 6.94 -13.58
C ILE A 451 21.44 7.63 -13.93
N LEU A 452 20.53 6.92 -14.59
CA LEU A 452 19.12 7.26 -14.64
C LEU A 452 18.44 6.75 -13.37
N TYR A 453 17.46 7.48 -12.89
CA TYR A 453 16.63 7.09 -11.76
C TYR A 453 15.26 7.76 -11.87
N VAL A 454 14.30 7.23 -11.14
CA VAL A 454 12.95 7.79 -11.00
C VAL A 454 12.94 8.64 -9.73
N SER A 455 12.41 9.86 -9.81
CA SER A 455 12.32 10.78 -8.67
C SER A 455 10.86 11.12 -8.39
N GLU A 456 10.42 10.94 -7.15
CA GLU A 456 9.10 11.32 -6.65
C GLU A 456 9.11 12.81 -6.32
N ARG A 457 8.38 13.61 -7.11
CA ARG A 457 8.35 15.07 -6.94
C ARG A 457 6.94 15.58 -6.75
N GLU A 458 6.81 16.56 -5.86
CA GLU A 458 5.59 17.32 -5.74
C GLU A 458 5.38 18.17 -7.00
N ARG A 459 4.28 17.92 -7.70
CA ARG A 459 3.75 18.77 -8.75
C ARG A 459 2.44 19.36 -8.27
N ILE A 460 2.42 20.69 -8.12
CA ILE A 460 1.17 21.44 -7.96
C ILE A 460 0.41 21.30 -9.28
N SER A 461 -0.44 20.29 -9.30
CA SER A 461 -1.26 19.99 -10.43
C SER A 461 -2.65 20.55 -10.15
N ALA A 462 -2.97 21.71 -10.73
CA ALA A 462 -4.36 22.19 -10.81
C ALA A 462 -5.27 21.18 -11.57
N TYR A 463 -4.69 20.10 -12.08
CA TYR A 463 -5.27 19.09 -12.94
C TYR A 463 -5.86 17.90 -12.18
N HIS A 464 -5.43 17.67 -10.92
CA HIS A 464 -5.79 16.47 -10.18
C HIS A 464 -5.86 16.73 -8.66
N PRO A 465 -6.80 17.55 -8.15
CA PRO A 465 -6.98 17.71 -6.71
C PRO A 465 -7.28 16.39 -5.98
N GLU A 466 -7.85 15.42 -6.72
CA GLU A 466 -8.16 14.07 -6.25
C GLU A 466 -6.93 13.14 -6.24
N ARG A 467 -5.90 13.39 -7.06
CA ARG A 467 -4.65 12.59 -7.05
C ARG A 467 -3.68 13.15 -6.01
N HIS A 468 -2.78 12.29 -5.54
CA HIS A 468 -1.62 12.74 -4.79
C HIS A 468 -0.86 13.81 -5.58
N PRO A 469 -0.35 14.90 -4.97
CA PRO A 469 0.49 15.86 -5.66
C PRO A 469 1.85 15.29 -6.09
N MET A 470 2.13 14.00 -5.91
CA MET A 470 3.45 13.40 -6.20
C MET A 470 3.39 12.61 -7.48
N GLN A 471 4.33 12.89 -8.36
CA GLN A 471 4.48 12.27 -9.67
C GLN A 471 5.90 11.70 -9.81
N TYR A 472 6.02 10.64 -10.60
CA TYR A 472 7.29 10.05 -10.98
C TYR A 472 7.78 10.59 -12.32
N ASP A 473 8.95 11.23 -12.31
CA ASP A 473 9.68 11.64 -13.50
C ASP A 473 11.08 11.00 -13.52
N ILE A 474 11.69 10.91 -14.70
CA ILE A 474 13.03 10.34 -14.89
C ILE A 474 14.07 11.45 -14.78
N PHE A 475 15.09 11.19 -13.98
CA PHE A 475 16.25 12.04 -13.79
C PHE A 475 17.54 11.31 -14.18
N GLU A 476 18.55 12.07 -14.57
CA GLU A 476 19.91 11.61 -14.81
C GLU A 476 20.86 12.34 -13.84
N ILE A 477 21.78 11.59 -13.23
CA ILE A 477 22.90 12.17 -12.48
C ILE A 477 24.24 11.78 -13.11
N ASP A 478 25.07 12.77 -13.37
CA ASP A 478 26.47 12.58 -13.75
C ASP A 478 27.34 12.43 -12.50
N LEU A 479 28.06 11.31 -12.39
CA LEU A 479 28.78 10.97 -11.15
C LEU A 479 30.05 11.80 -10.91
N GLN A 480 30.60 12.44 -11.95
CA GLN A 480 31.79 13.27 -11.81
C GLN A 480 31.42 14.69 -11.40
N SER A 481 30.46 15.29 -12.08
CA SER A 481 30.01 16.67 -11.85
C SER A 481 28.97 16.80 -10.74
N ARG A 482 28.27 15.69 -10.41
CA ARG A 482 27.12 15.65 -9.48
C ARG A 482 25.92 16.48 -9.93
N ILE A 483 25.87 16.84 -11.21
CA ILE A 483 24.74 17.56 -11.80
C ILE A 483 23.59 16.58 -12.02
N LYS A 484 22.42 16.94 -11.49
CA LYS A 484 21.13 16.26 -11.71
C LYS A 484 20.38 16.95 -12.83
N THR A 485 19.87 16.20 -13.79
CA THR A 485 19.13 16.70 -14.95
C THR A 485 17.80 15.99 -15.05
N GLU A 486 16.71 16.73 -15.14
CA GLU A 486 15.39 16.19 -15.42
C GLU A 486 15.32 15.77 -16.89
N ILE A 487 14.95 14.51 -17.15
CA ILE A 487 14.90 13.91 -18.50
C ILE A 487 13.48 13.87 -19.04
N THR A 488 12.51 13.55 -18.18
CA THR A 488 11.08 13.67 -18.48
C THR A 488 10.49 14.77 -17.62
N HIS A 489 9.60 15.57 -18.23
CA HIS A 489 8.84 16.59 -17.53
C HIS A 489 7.41 16.52 -18.07
N SER A 490 6.62 15.59 -17.55
CA SER A 490 5.27 15.31 -18.06
C SER A 490 4.22 15.45 -16.96
N ASN A 491 2.97 15.06 -17.22
CA ASN A 491 1.92 14.93 -16.18
C ASN A 491 1.61 13.45 -15.87
N TRP A 492 2.50 12.56 -16.30
CA TRP A 492 2.33 11.11 -16.33
C TRP A 492 3.43 10.46 -15.51
N ASP A 493 3.13 9.31 -14.91
CA ASP A 493 4.15 8.58 -14.16
C ASP A 493 5.06 7.81 -15.12
N GLU A 494 6.36 8.12 -15.08
CA GLU A 494 7.39 7.38 -15.79
C GLU A 494 8.20 6.46 -14.86
N ASN A 495 8.46 5.23 -15.31
CA ASN A 495 9.16 4.21 -14.52
C ASN A 495 10.11 3.36 -15.36
N TYR A 496 10.91 2.53 -14.67
CA TYR A 496 11.86 1.56 -15.24
C TYR A 496 12.76 2.11 -16.36
N PRO A 497 13.51 3.20 -16.13
CA PRO A 497 14.36 3.79 -17.16
C PRO A 497 15.56 2.89 -17.49
N LEU A 498 15.90 2.80 -18.77
CA LEU A 498 17.07 2.10 -19.32
C LEU A 498 17.77 2.96 -20.36
N TYR A 499 19.09 2.91 -20.41
CA TYR A 499 19.81 3.45 -21.56
C TYR A 499 19.73 2.50 -22.76
N ASP A 500 19.69 3.07 -23.96
CA ASP A 500 20.14 2.34 -25.16
C ASP A 500 21.63 1.97 -24.97
N PRO A 501 22.01 0.68 -25.08
CA PRO A 501 23.40 0.25 -25.01
C PRO A 501 24.33 0.95 -26.01
N ALA A 502 23.80 1.41 -27.14
CA ALA A 502 24.54 2.18 -28.14
C ALA A 502 24.64 3.69 -27.80
N GLY A 503 24.01 4.15 -26.72
CA GLY A 503 24.05 5.54 -26.26
C GLY A 503 23.22 6.53 -27.07
N ARG A 504 22.24 6.07 -27.87
CA ARG A 504 21.43 6.95 -28.74
C ARG A 504 20.18 7.52 -28.07
N GLY A 505 19.84 7.07 -26.86
CA GLY A 505 18.63 7.48 -26.15
C GLY A 505 18.35 6.62 -24.93
N ILE A 506 17.11 6.69 -24.46
CA ILE A 506 16.61 5.91 -23.33
C ILE A 506 15.30 5.21 -23.67
N LEU A 507 15.01 4.12 -22.97
CA LEU A 507 13.71 3.47 -22.91
C LEU A 507 13.15 3.60 -21.50
N PHE A 508 11.84 3.67 -21.36
CA PHE A 508 11.15 3.69 -20.07
C PHE A 508 9.69 3.28 -20.24
N THR A 509 8.96 3.06 -19.15
CA THR A 509 7.50 2.91 -19.19
C THR A 509 6.81 4.21 -18.82
N SER A 510 5.70 4.55 -19.48
CA SER A 510 4.86 5.69 -19.13
C SER A 510 3.38 5.32 -19.18
N ASP A 511 2.60 5.91 -18.29
CA ASP A 511 1.14 5.78 -18.22
C ASP A 511 0.36 6.88 -18.95
N GLU A 512 1.00 7.62 -19.86
CA GLU A 512 0.40 8.75 -20.59
C GLU A 512 -0.94 8.41 -21.25
N SER A 513 -1.08 7.22 -21.82
CA SER A 513 -2.33 6.76 -22.44
C SER A 513 -3.37 6.32 -21.41
N GLY A 514 -2.98 6.11 -20.15
CA GLY A 514 -3.75 5.40 -19.12
C GLY A 514 -3.31 3.96 -18.95
N ILE A 515 -2.40 3.48 -19.78
CA ILE A 515 -1.84 2.13 -19.71
C ILE A 515 -0.32 2.23 -19.81
N GLN A 516 0.39 1.55 -18.91
CA GLN A 516 1.85 1.51 -18.88
C GLN A 516 2.40 0.89 -20.17
N ASN A 517 2.99 1.70 -21.05
CA ASN A 517 3.59 1.25 -22.32
C ASN A 517 5.06 1.63 -22.36
N VAL A 518 5.84 0.97 -23.23
CA VAL A 518 7.26 1.30 -23.44
C VAL A 518 7.37 2.49 -24.37
N TYR A 519 8.13 3.48 -23.93
CA TYR A 519 8.47 4.69 -24.65
C TYR A 519 9.97 4.74 -24.94
N VAL A 520 10.30 5.38 -26.06
CA VAL A 520 11.68 5.67 -26.46
C VAL A 520 11.85 7.18 -26.55
N LYS A 521 12.95 7.69 -25.99
CA LYS A 521 13.36 9.09 -26.13
C LYS A 521 14.77 9.16 -26.69
N LYS A 522 14.95 9.84 -27.83
CA LYS A 522 16.26 10.01 -28.50
C LYS A 522 16.76 11.44 -28.29
N GLY A 523 17.83 11.59 -27.51
CA GLY A 523 18.36 12.91 -27.15
C GLY A 523 17.28 13.84 -26.58
N ASN A 524 17.12 15.01 -27.22
CA ASN A 524 16.15 16.03 -26.79
C ASN A 524 14.78 15.91 -27.47
N GLU A 525 14.57 14.91 -28.33
CA GLU A 525 13.29 14.70 -29.02
C GLU A 525 12.17 14.36 -28.02
N ALA A 526 10.92 14.56 -28.43
CA ALA A 526 9.78 14.10 -27.66
C ALA A 526 9.82 12.57 -27.54
N ALA A 527 9.47 12.05 -26.36
CA ALA A 527 9.33 10.62 -26.19
C ALA A 527 8.16 10.10 -27.03
N TYR A 528 8.28 8.87 -27.51
CA TYR A 528 7.23 8.23 -28.29
C TYR A 528 7.03 6.76 -27.90
N PRO A 529 5.80 6.24 -27.94
CA PRO A 529 5.51 4.87 -27.58
C PRO A 529 5.88 3.89 -28.71
N ILE A 530 6.35 2.71 -28.31
CA ILE A 530 6.66 1.59 -29.21
C ILE A 530 5.81 0.34 -28.92
N THR A 531 5.01 0.36 -27.85
CA THR A 531 4.04 -0.68 -27.53
C THR A 531 2.66 -0.09 -27.32
N ASN A 532 1.65 -0.93 -27.53
CA ASN A 532 0.25 -0.60 -27.25
C ASN A 532 -0.48 -1.85 -26.75
N ILE A 533 -0.37 -2.16 -25.46
CA ILE A 533 -0.96 -3.37 -24.87
C ILE A 533 -2.05 -3.04 -23.84
N LEU A 534 -2.95 -3.98 -23.59
CA LEU A 534 -4.11 -3.78 -22.69
C LEU A 534 -3.74 -3.76 -21.20
N GLY A 535 -2.89 -4.68 -20.75
CA GLY A 535 -2.64 -4.88 -19.32
C GLY A 535 -1.35 -4.24 -18.79
N GLY A 536 -0.59 -3.53 -19.61
CA GLY A 536 0.56 -2.75 -19.15
C GLY A 536 1.88 -3.52 -18.97
N ILE A 537 2.99 -2.81 -19.18
CA ILE A 537 4.37 -3.33 -19.17
C ILE A 537 5.14 -2.77 -17.97
N PHE A 538 5.94 -3.63 -17.33
CA PHE A 538 6.69 -3.37 -16.10
C PHE A 538 8.06 -4.06 -16.13
N HIS A 539 9.01 -3.60 -15.31
CA HIS A 539 10.31 -4.24 -15.07
C HIS A 539 11.11 -4.53 -16.35
N LEU A 540 11.58 -3.47 -17.02
CA LEU A 540 12.35 -3.58 -18.26
C LEU A 540 13.80 -4.03 -17.99
N ASP A 541 14.36 -4.85 -18.87
CA ASP A 541 15.82 -5.01 -19.02
C ASP A 541 16.20 -5.25 -20.49
N ILE A 542 17.36 -4.74 -20.91
CA ILE A 542 17.82 -4.78 -22.30
C ILE A 542 19.22 -5.40 -22.41
N ASP A 543 19.41 -6.24 -23.42
CA ASP A 543 20.70 -6.89 -23.65
C ASP A 543 21.76 -5.89 -24.14
N ARG A 544 23.04 -6.24 -24.02
CA ARG A 544 24.15 -5.35 -24.43
C ARG A 544 24.17 -5.00 -25.92
N SER A 545 23.54 -5.80 -26.77
CA SER A 545 23.45 -5.48 -28.20
C SER A 545 22.32 -4.48 -28.53
N GLY A 546 21.41 -4.24 -27.59
CA GLY A 546 20.24 -3.39 -27.78
C GLY A 546 19.16 -4.02 -28.68
N LYS A 547 19.26 -5.32 -28.95
CA LYS A 547 18.37 -6.06 -29.87
C LYS A 547 17.34 -6.89 -29.14
N THR A 548 17.49 -7.12 -27.84
CA THR A 548 16.56 -7.93 -27.05
C THR A 548 16.19 -7.17 -25.80
N LEU A 549 14.90 -6.82 -25.71
CA LEU A 549 14.27 -6.30 -24.51
C LEU A 549 13.49 -7.43 -23.86
N VAL A 550 13.61 -7.59 -22.54
CA VAL A 550 12.70 -8.42 -21.75
C VAL A 550 11.96 -7.53 -20.77
N PHE A 551 10.74 -7.94 -20.45
CA PHE A 551 9.90 -7.22 -19.51
C PHE A 551 8.84 -8.15 -18.94
N SER A 552 8.20 -7.73 -17.85
CA SER A 552 6.98 -8.36 -17.37
C SER A 552 5.76 -7.60 -17.88
N ALA A 553 4.69 -8.30 -18.21
CA ALA A 553 3.41 -7.68 -18.56
C ALA A 553 2.27 -8.37 -17.83
N PHE A 554 1.23 -7.60 -17.50
CA PHE A 554 0.05 -8.12 -16.82
C PHE A 554 -1.02 -8.49 -17.85
N GLU A 555 -1.61 -9.67 -17.70
CA GLU A 555 -2.69 -10.16 -18.55
C GLU A 555 -3.43 -11.29 -17.81
N LYS A 556 -4.77 -11.35 -17.92
CA LYS A 556 -5.60 -12.43 -17.34
C LYS A 556 -5.40 -12.61 -15.83
N GLY A 557 -5.17 -11.53 -15.11
CA GLY A 557 -5.01 -11.55 -13.65
C GLY A 557 -3.63 -11.96 -13.12
N GLY A 558 -2.61 -12.09 -13.97
CA GLY A 558 -1.25 -12.44 -13.56
C GLY A 558 -0.16 -11.76 -14.39
N TRP A 559 1.09 -11.89 -13.96
CA TRP A 559 2.27 -11.35 -14.65
C TRP A 559 3.08 -12.45 -15.32
N ASP A 560 3.46 -12.19 -16.56
CA ASP A 560 4.33 -13.05 -17.35
C ASP A 560 5.49 -12.29 -17.97
N ILE A 561 6.57 -13.03 -18.26
CA ILE A 561 7.78 -12.48 -18.88
C ILE A 561 7.66 -12.60 -20.39
N TYR A 562 7.98 -11.51 -21.06
CA TYR A 562 7.97 -11.40 -22.51
C TYR A 562 9.32 -10.93 -23.03
N ARG A 563 9.57 -11.27 -24.30
CA ARG A 563 10.75 -10.86 -25.05
C ARG A 563 10.36 -10.12 -26.32
N MET A 564 10.96 -8.96 -26.55
CA MET A 564 10.80 -8.16 -27.74
C MET A 564 12.13 -8.02 -28.49
N SER A 565 12.06 -8.16 -29.81
CA SER A 565 13.21 -8.03 -30.71
C SER A 565 13.31 -6.61 -31.28
N ASN A 566 14.52 -6.08 -31.33
CA ASN A 566 14.89 -4.76 -31.87
C ASN A 566 13.97 -3.62 -31.40
N PRO A 567 13.81 -3.40 -30.07
CA PRO A 567 12.87 -2.41 -29.51
C PRO A 567 13.11 -0.99 -30.05
N LEU A 568 14.37 -0.64 -30.33
CA LEU A 568 14.77 0.69 -30.81
C LEU A 568 14.48 0.94 -32.30
N GLU A 569 14.16 -0.12 -33.04
CA GLU A 569 13.78 -0.08 -34.47
C GLU A 569 12.26 -0.23 -34.66
N MET A 570 11.50 -0.36 -33.58
CA MET A 570 10.05 -0.46 -33.60
C MET A 570 9.41 0.81 -34.18
N VAL A 571 8.27 0.61 -34.85
CA VAL A 571 7.49 1.71 -35.42
C VAL A 571 6.97 2.60 -34.30
N GLN A 572 7.15 3.91 -34.46
CA GLN A 572 6.56 4.90 -33.57
C GLN A 572 5.03 4.83 -33.65
N LEU A 573 4.39 4.68 -32.49
CA LEU A 573 2.94 4.58 -32.37
C LEU A 573 2.33 5.91 -31.95
N THR A 574 1.02 6.04 -32.16
CA THR A 574 0.18 7.09 -31.57
C THR A 574 -0.89 6.39 -30.74
N LEU A 575 -0.85 6.58 -29.42
CA LEU A 575 -1.78 5.90 -28.52
C LEU A 575 -3.07 6.72 -28.35
N LYS A 576 -4.20 6.02 -28.40
CA LYS A 576 -5.47 6.57 -27.93
C LYS A 576 -5.45 6.55 -26.40
N LYS A 577 -5.91 7.64 -25.79
CA LYS A 577 -6.09 7.71 -24.34
C LYS A 577 -7.28 6.87 -23.90
N THR A 578 -7.17 6.18 -22.77
CA THR A 578 -8.31 5.50 -22.13
C THR A 578 -9.39 6.51 -21.76
N LYS A 579 -10.63 6.04 -21.59
CA LYS A 579 -11.73 6.91 -21.16
C LYS A 579 -11.40 7.62 -19.85
N PHE A 580 -10.78 6.91 -18.90
CA PHE A 580 -10.26 7.48 -17.67
C PHE A 580 -9.36 8.70 -17.93
N ARG A 581 -8.37 8.58 -18.81
CA ARG A 581 -7.47 9.70 -19.16
C ARG A 581 -8.16 10.83 -19.92
N GLN A 582 -9.17 10.52 -20.73
CA GLN A 582 -9.97 11.53 -21.42
C GLN A 582 -10.85 12.34 -20.45
N MET A 583 -11.44 11.66 -19.46
CA MET A 583 -12.22 12.30 -18.40
C MET A 583 -11.33 13.21 -17.55
N GLU A 584 -10.15 12.72 -17.15
CA GLU A 584 -9.14 13.56 -16.49
C GLU A 584 -8.85 14.82 -17.32
N ALA A 585 -8.55 14.67 -18.62
CA ALA A 585 -8.29 15.80 -19.53
C ALA A 585 -9.46 16.80 -19.65
N THR A 586 -10.71 16.35 -19.50
CA THR A 586 -11.91 17.21 -19.63
C THR A 586 -12.19 17.98 -18.34
N LEU A 587 -12.03 17.34 -17.18
CA LEU A 587 -12.07 18.01 -15.88
C LEU A 587 -11.01 19.13 -15.83
N ILE A 588 -9.83 18.84 -16.38
CA ILE A 588 -8.71 19.77 -16.54
C ILE A 588 -9.07 21.01 -17.39
N SER A 589 -9.70 20.82 -18.55
CA SER A 589 -10.05 21.96 -19.41
C SER A 589 -11.09 22.87 -18.76
N ASN A 590 -12.02 22.30 -17.99
CA ASN A 590 -13.06 23.06 -17.29
C ASN A 590 -12.51 23.82 -16.07
N ALA A 591 -11.55 23.24 -15.35
CA ALA A 591 -10.88 23.91 -14.23
C ALA A 591 -9.96 25.06 -14.66
N ARG A 592 -9.36 25.00 -15.87
CA ARG A 592 -8.54 26.08 -16.43
C ARG A 592 -9.34 27.27 -16.97
N THR A 593 -10.59 27.07 -17.40
CA THR A 593 -11.44 28.15 -17.92
C THR A 593 -12.10 28.96 -16.80
N SER A 594 -12.24 28.37 -15.61
CA SER A 594 -12.38 29.11 -14.36
C SER A 594 -11.00 29.61 -13.90
N ALA A 595 -10.73 30.92 -13.98
CA ALA A 595 -9.44 31.53 -13.62
C ALA A 595 -8.90 31.06 -12.24
N PRO A 596 -7.57 31.05 -12.02
CA PRO A 596 -7.01 30.63 -10.75
C PRO A 596 -7.44 31.59 -9.65
N ILE A 597 -8.08 31.06 -8.60
CA ILE A 597 -8.15 31.77 -7.32
C ILE A 597 -6.70 31.84 -6.83
N THR A 598 -6.16 33.05 -6.84
CA THR A 598 -4.78 33.36 -6.47
C THR A 598 -4.43 32.82 -5.09
N ALA A 599 -3.15 32.46 -4.93
CA ALA A 599 -2.51 32.09 -3.69
C ALA A 599 -2.65 33.21 -2.63
N ASP A 600 -3.68 33.10 -1.78
CA ASP A 600 -3.73 33.81 -0.50
C ASP A 600 -4.67 33.12 0.51
N LEU A 601 -4.65 31.78 0.55
CA LEU A 601 -5.41 31.01 1.55
C LEU A 601 -4.59 30.67 2.81
N ALA A 602 -3.45 31.34 3.01
CA ALA A 602 -2.63 31.19 4.21
C ALA A 602 -2.85 32.30 5.26
N ALA A 603 -3.68 33.32 4.99
CA ALA A 603 -3.78 34.49 5.88
C ALA A 603 -5.18 34.87 6.39
N ASP A 604 -6.27 34.27 5.91
CA ASP A 604 -7.61 34.76 6.27
C ASP A 604 -8.57 33.65 6.71
N SER A 605 -8.15 32.90 7.74
CA SER A 605 -9.04 32.16 8.62
C SER A 605 -9.59 33.06 9.74
N ALA A 606 -10.18 34.21 9.38
CA ALA A 606 -10.98 35.01 10.31
C ALA A 606 -11.93 35.97 9.57
N ASN A 607 -13.20 35.55 9.44
CA ASN A 607 -14.36 36.35 9.00
C ASN A 607 -14.32 36.84 7.54
N THR A 608 -15.30 36.44 6.72
CA THR A 608 -16.34 37.31 6.12
C THR A 608 -17.21 36.50 5.16
N ILE A 609 -18.53 36.61 5.33
CA ILE A 609 -19.57 36.07 4.45
C ILE A 609 -19.71 37.00 3.24
N ALA A 610 -19.59 36.50 2.01
CA ALA A 610 -19.91 37.27 0.81
C ALA A 610 -20.65 36.44 -0.26
N THR A 611 -21.84 36.93 -0.56
CA THR A 611 -22.85 36.52 -1.54
C THR A 611 -22.35 36.48 -2.98
N MET A 612 -22.74 35.45 -3.75
CA MET A 612 -22.51 35.38 -5.20
C MET A 612 -23.82 35.47 -6.00
N HIS A 613 -23.80 36.34 -7.01
CA HIS A 613 -24.88 36.62 -7.97
C HIS A 613 -24.95 35.58 -9.10
N GLU A 614 -26.16 35.19 -9.49
CA GLU A 614 -26.49 34.33 -10.63
C GLU A 614 -26.52 35.10 -11.98
N THR A 615 -26.15 34.43 -13.08
CA THR A 615 -26.59 34.75 -14.46
C THR A 615 -26.39 33.53 -15.40
N PRO A 616 -27.04 33.43 -16.59
CA PRO A 616 -27.89 32.29 -16.91
C PRO A 616 -27.36 31.36 -18.02
N GLN A 617 -27.91 30.13 -18.02
CA GLN A 617 -27.70 29.04 -18.98
C GLN A 617 -28.03 29.37 -20.44
N ALA A 618 -27.26 28.80 -21.36
CA ALA A 618 -27.64 28.56 -22.76
C ALA A 618 -27.73 27.05 -23.03
N GLU A 619 -28.77 26.67 -23.77
CA GLU A 619 -29.34 25.34 -23.98
C GLU A 619 -28.48 24.41 -24.86
N LEU A 620 -28.40 23.12 -24.50
CA LEU A 620 -28.10 22.02 -25.41
C LEU A 620 -28.92 20.78 -25.01
N ASN A 621 -29.58 20.19 -26.01
CA ASN A 621 -30.71 19.28 -25.92
C ASN A 621 -30.37 17.81 -25.59
N ASP A 622 -31.35 17.18 -24.95
CA ASP A 622 -31.68 15.74 -24.87
C ASP A 622 -30.60 14.75 -24.39
N ASN A 623 -30.58 14.51 -23.08
CA ASN A 623 -30.04 13.30 -22.46
C ASN A 623 -30.80 12.94 -21.18
N PHE A 624 -30.72 11.67 -20.78
CA PHE A 624 -31.47 10.97 -19.72
C PHE A 624 -31.30 11.51 -18.26
N ASN A 625 -31.07 12.80 -18.07
CA ASN A 625 -30.99 13.50 -16.78
C ASN A 625 -32.36 13.92 -16.21
N LYS A 626 -33.48 13.46 -16.78
CA LYS A 626 -34.83 13.96 -16.42
C LYS A 626 -35.38 13.52 -15.06
N TYR A 627 -34.60 12.84 -14.23
CA TYR A 627 -34.97 12.56 -12.84
C TYR A 627 -33.77 12.69 -11.88
N VAL A 628 -33.19 13.88 -11.80
CA VAL A 628 -32.33 14.28 -10.66
C VAL A 628 -33.04 15.43 -9.94
N PHE A 629 -33.52 15.17 -8.73
CA PHE A 629 -34.21 16.17 -7.92
C PHE A 629 -33.22 17.17 -7.31
N MET A 630 -33.31 18.40 -7.85
CA MET A 630 -33.18 19.74 -7.24
C MET A 630 -31.89 20.17 -6.49
N PRO A 631 -31.31 21.33 -6.87
CA PRO A 631 -30.09 21.94 -6.32
C PRO A 631 -30.29 22.76 -5.01
N GLN A 632 -31.26 22.41 -4.16
CA GLN A 632 -31.58 23.21 -2.96
C GLN A 632 -30.82 22.81 -1.68
N TYR A 633 -29.86 21.88 -1.76
CA TYR A 633 -29.13 21.41 -0.59
C TYR A 633 -27.64 21.77 -0.55
N ARG A 634 -27.13 22.52 -1.53
CA ARG A 634 -25.76 23.06 -1.45
C ARG A 634 -25.60 24.05 -0.30
N ASP A 635 -26.63 24.86 -0.04
CA ASP A 635 -26.67 25.80 1.09
C ASP A 635 -27.06 25.13 2.42
N ALA A 636 -27.71 23.97 2.39
CA ALA A 636 -28.02 23.20 3.60
C ALA A 636 -26.78 22.50 4.20
N MET A 637 -25.72 22.28 3.41
CA MET A 637 -24.44 21.72 3.89
C MET A 637 -23.59 22.73 4.67
N ALA A 638 -23.88 24.04 4.57
CA ALA A 638 -23.30 25.05 5.46
C ALA A 638 -23.86 24.98 6.90
N SER A 639 -24.85 24.11 7.14
CA SER A 639 -25.56 23.97 8.43
C SER A 639 -25.43 22.60 9.09
N ILE A 640 -24.44 21.77 8.71
CA ILE A 640 -24.04 20.63 9.55
C ILE A 640 -23.48 21.23 10.84
N SER A 641 -24.29 21.18 11.91
CA SER A 641 -23.95 21.78 13.19
C SER A 641 -22.62 21.21 13.70
N SER A 642 -21.67 22.13 13.82
CA SER A 642 -20.35 22.00 14.42
C SER A 642 -20.44 21.51 15.87
N THR A 643 -20.00 20.30 16.12
CA THR A 643 -19.21 19.96 17.32
C THR A 643 -18.65 18.57 17.12
N ASP A 644 -17.38 18.47 16.74
CA ASP A 644 -16.62 17.26 17.02
C ASP A 644 -16.72 16.99 18.53
N THR A 645 -17.01 15.74 18.90
CA THR A 645 -17.24 15.36 20.30
C THR A 645 -15.95 15.11 21.06
N VAL A 646 -14.81 15.14 20.37
CA VAL A 646 -13.49 15.21 21.00
C VAL A 646 -13.44 16.52 21.79
N LYS A 647 -13.80 16.47 23.08
CA LYS A 647 -13.50 17.54 24.02
C LYS A 647 -11.99 17.71 24.00
N LEU A 648 -11.53 18.77 23.33
CA LEU A 648 -10.15 19.20 23.33
C LEU A 648 -9.74 19.46 24.78
N ASP A 649 -9.02 18.53 25.40
CA ASP A 649 -8.10 18.91 26.46
C ASP A 649 -7.14 19.90 25.82
N THR A 650 -7.43 21.19 26.02
CA THR A 650 -6.80 22.33 25.34
C THR A 650 -5.42 22.57 25.96
N ILE A 651 -4.53 21.59 25.79
CA ILE A 651 -3.10 21.79 25.92
C ILE A 651 -2.68 22.25 24.53
N THR A 652 -2.08 23.44 24.44
CA THR A 652 -1.57 24.03 23.19
C THR A 652 -0.80 22.95 22.44
N ILE A 653 -1.32 22.50 21.29
CA ILE A 653 -0.80 21.36 20.53
C ILE A 653 0.51 21.74 19.81
N MET A 654 0.61 23.01 19.45
CA MET A 654 1.75 23.60 18.77
C MET A 654 2.37 24.71 19.62
N THR A 655 3.65 24.97 19.39
CA THR A 655 4.33 26.17 19.85
C THR A 655 3.72 27.42 19.18
N PRO A 656 3.91 28.63 19.73
CA PRO A 656 3.54 29.88 19.05
C PRO A 656 4.11 30.01 17.63
N GLU A 657 5.21 29.32 17.35
CA GLU A 657 5.88 29.26 16.05
C GLU A 657 5.25 28.24 15.08
N GLY A 658 4.23 27.49 15.50
CA GLY A 658 3.52 26.52 14.66
C GLY A 658 4.12 25.11 14.63
N GLU A 659 5.08 24.80 15.51
CA GLU A 659 5.69 23.47 15.59
C GLU A 659 4.97 22.58 16.60
N TYR A 660 4.82 21.29 16.31
CA TYR A 660 4.22 20.36 17.27
C TYR A 660 5.10 20.18 18.52
N PHE A 661 4.48 20.10 19.70
CA PHE A 661 5.19 19.70 20.92
C PHE A 661 5.61 18.24 20.84
N ASP A 662 6.88 17.99 21.18
CA ASP A 662 7.44 16.66 21.22
C ASP A 662 7.36 16.06 22.63
N HIS A 663 6.78 14.87 22.75
CA HIS A 663 6.56 14.19 24.02
C HIS A 663 7.22 12.82 24.05
N LYS A 664 8.01 12.56 25.10
CA LYS A 664 8.54 11.20 25.35
C LYS A 664 7.43 10.27 25.81
N TYR A 665 7.25 9.15 25.13
CA TYR A 665 6.28 8.13 25.55
C TYR A 665 6.69 7.48 26.88
N LYS A 666 5.71 7.30 27.76
CA LYS A 666 5.83 6.52 28.99
C LYS A 666 4.74 5.46 28.98
N THR A 667 5.07 4.26 29.44
CA THR A 667 4.14 3.11 29.48
C THR A 667 2.83 3.51 30.12
N LYS A 668 1.75 3.41 29.35
CA LYS A 668 0.38 3.73 29.78
C LYS A 668 -0.52 2.54 29.46
N PHE A 669 -1.02 1.88 30.49
CA PHE A 669 -1.95 0.77 30.34
C PHE A 669 -3.35 1.28 30.05
N SER A 670 -4.05 0.56 29.18
CA SER A 670 -5.48 0.69 28.94
C SER A 670 -6.12 -0.69 28.96
N LEU A 671 -7.43 -0.74 29.21
CA LEU A 671 -8.22 -1.95 29.10
C LEU A 671 -8.48 -2.25 27.62
N ASP A 672 -8.20 -3.48 27.19
CA ASP A 672 -8.32 -3.93 25.81
C ASP A 672 -9.65 -4.66 25.60
N LEU A 673 -10.00 -5.53 26.55
CA LEU A 673 -11.16 -6.41 26.48
C LEU A 673 -11.62 -6.82 27.88
N VAL A 674 -12.94 -6.89 28.06
CA VAL A 674 -13.59 -7.59 29.17
C VAL A 674 -14.46 -8.72 28.60
N ASP A 675 -14.16 -9.95 28.95
CA ASP A 675 -15.07 -11.07 28.71
C ASP A 675 -15.69 -11.50 30.04
N SER A 676 -16.99 -11.74 30.06
CA SER A 676 -17.66 -12.21 31.26
C SER A 676 -18.81 -13.15 30.90
N GLN A 677 -18.86 -14.27 31.59
CA GLN A 677 -19.85 -15.32 31.38
C GLN A 677 -20.49 -15.67 32.71
N MET A 678 -21.81 -15.83 32.72
CA MET A 678 -22.54 -16.24 33.91
C MET A 678 -23.10 -17.64 33.69
N GLY A 679 -23.09 -18.46 34.73
CA GLY A 679 -23.57 -19.83 34.68
C GLY A 679 -24.17 -20.26 36.01
N TYR A 680 -24.76 -21.45 36.00
CA TYR A 680 -25.30 -22.07 37.21
C TYR A 680 -24.74 -23.49 37.34
N SER A 681 -24.01 -23.72 38.43
CA SER A 681 -23.54 -25.03 38.84
C SER A 681 -24.56 -25.67 39.77
N THR A 682 -24.91 -26.93 39.52
CA THR A 682 -25.78 -27.70 40.42
C THR A 682 -25.16 -27.95 41.79
N PHE A 683 -23.83 -27.78 41.92
CA PHE A 683 -23.09 -27.99 43.17
C PHE A 683 -22.79 -26.68 43.91
N TYR A 684 -22.34 -25.65 43.19
CA TYR A 684 -21.90 -24.37 43.79
C TYR A 684 -22.89 -23.22 43.60
N GLY A 685 -24.02 -23.45 42.92
CA GLY A 685 -25.02 -22.43 42.64
C GLY A 685 -24.57 -21.49 41.52
N PHE A 686 -24.91 -20.21 41.65
CA PHE A 686 -24.56 -19.21 40.65
C PHE A 686 -23.03 -19.02 40.58
N GLN A 687 -22.49 -19.06 39.37
CA GLN A 687 -21.08 -18.83 39.10
C GLN A 687 -20.92 -17.78 37.99
N GLY A 688 -19.86 -16.98 38.08
CA GLY A 688 -19.53 -15.97 37.09
C GLY A 688 -18.05 -16.04 36.76
N MET A 689 -17.70 -16.17 35.49
CA MET A 689 -16.34 -16.03 35.02
C MET A 689 -16.16 -14.63 34.44
N ALA A 690 -15.05 -13.97 34.76
CA ALA A 690 -14.67 -12.72 34.13
C ALA A 690 -13.17 -12.73 33.79
N ALA A 691 -12.82 -12.15 32.65
CA ALA A 691 -11.47 -11.96 32.18
C ALA A 691 -11.28 -10.51 31.72
N PHE A 692 -10.20 -9.89 32.14
CA PHE A 692 -9.81 -8.53 31.80
C PHE A 692 -8.43 -8.58 31.16
N LEU A 693 -8.30 -8.03 29.96
CA LEU A 693 -7.03 -7.88 29.27
C LEU A 693 -6.65 -6.41 29.23
N PHE A 694 -5.42 -6.10 29.60
CA PHE A 694 -4.83 -4.77 29.50
C PHE A 694 -3.51 -4.86 28.74
N SER A 695 -3.24 -3.87 27.91
CA SER A 695 -1.90 -3.67 27.36
C SER A 695 -1.51 -2.20 27.36
N ASP A 696 -0.24 -1.91 27.15
CA ASP A 696 0.21 -0.56 26.88
C ASP A 696 -0.03 -0.17 25.39
N VAL A 697 0.31 1.06 25.01
CA VAL A 697 0.08 1.56 23.63
C VAL A 697 0.86 0.76 22.60
N MET A 698 2.05 0.27 22.94
CA MET A 698 2.92 -0.48 22.02
C MET A 698 2.66 -1.99 22.02
N GLY A 699 1.84 -2.49 22.95
CA GLY A 699 1.63 -3.93 23.14
C GLY A 699 2.82 -4.67 23.76
N ASP A 700 3.84 -3.93 24.22
CA ASP A 700 5.05 -4.43 24.85
C ASP A 700 4.78 -5.03 26.23
N HIS A 701 3.80 -4.48 26.94
CA HIS A 701 3.39 -4.93 28.26
C HIS A 701 1.94 -5.38 28.21
N GLN A 702 1.67 -6.59 28.71
CA GLN A 702 0.32 -7.15 28.73
C GLN A 702 0.01 -7.71 30.11
N ILE A 703 -1.18 -7.43 30.62
CA ILE A 703 -1.69 -7.91 31.90
C ILE A 703 -3.04 -8.58 31.62
N ALA A 704 -3.19 -9.83 32.05
CA ALA A 704 -4.45 -10.53 32.04
C ALA A 704 -4.87 -10.87 33.47
N ILE A 705 -6.09 -10.50 33.83
CA ILE A 705 -6.71 -10.85 35.11
C ILE A 705 -7.91 -11.70 34.78
N SER A 706 -8.01 -12.91 35.31
CA SER A 706 -9.22 -13.71 35.21
C SER A 706 -9.68 -14.18 36.57
N THR A 707 -10.98 -14.40 36.68
CA THR A 707 -11.61 -14.88 37.90
C THR A 707 -12.77 -15.79 37.57
N GLU A 708 -12.89 -16.84 38.36
CA GLU A 708 -14.07 -17.69 38.45
C GLU A 708 -14.70 -17.43 39.82
N LEU A 709 -15.74 -16.60 39.83
CA LEU A 709 -16.45 -16.16 41.03
C LEU A 709 -17.60 -17.11 41.33
N TYR A 710 -17.57 -17.67 42.53
CA TYR A 710 -18.72 -18.33 43.16
C TYR A 710 -19.35 -17.38 44.19
N ILE A 711 -20.55 -17.72 44.70
CA ILE A 711 -21.16 -16.98 45.82
C ILE A 711 -20.21 -16.93 47.03
N ASP A 712 -19.40 -17.97 47.23
CA ASP A 712 -18.34 -18.03 48.23
C ASP A 712 -16.98 -17.67 47.63
N LEU A 713 -16.41 -16.55 48.09
CA LEU A 713 -15.08 -16.09 47.70
C LEU A 713 -13.98 -17.10 48.05
N ASN A 714 -14.16 -17.96 49.06
CA ASN A 714 -13.17 -18.98 49.44
C ASN A 714 -13.04 -20.09 48.40
N ASN A 715 -14.06 -20.27 47.56
CA ASN A 715 -14.07 -21.25 46.47
C ASN A 715 -13.84 -20.60 45.10
N SER A 716 -13.62 -19.28 45.08
CA SER A 716 -13.36 -18.53 43.84
C SER A 716 -11.88 -18.62 43.46
N ASP A 717 -11.64 -18.81 42.17
CA ASP A 717 -10.28 -18.83 41.62
C ASP A 717 -9.97 -17.48 40.97
N TYR A 718 -8.70 -17.10 41.05
CA TYR A 718 -8.15 -15.90 40.42
C TYR A 718 -6.87 -16.29 39.69
N ALA A 719 -6.66 -15.73 38.51
CA ALA A 719 -5.39 -15.82 37.82
C ALA A 719 -4.93 -14.42 37.42
N LEU A 720 -3.63 -14.19 37.59
CA LEU A 720 -2.97 -12.97 37.15
C LEU A 720 -1.79 -13.35 36.26
N SER A 721 -1.78 -12.88 35.03
CA SER A 721 -0.66 -13.05 34.12
C SER A 721 -0.09 -11.70 33.68
N TYR A 722 1.23 -11.62 33.61
CA TYR A 722 1.95 -10.49 33.05
C TYR A 722 2.96 -10.97 32.01
N TYR A 723 2.93 -10.34 30.84
CA TYR A 723 3.83 -10.62 29.73
C TYR A 723 4.58 -9.35 29.32
N TYR A 724 5.87 -9.53 29.05
CA TYR A 724 6.78 -8.49 28.58
C TYR A 724 7.43 -8.93 27.26
N LEU A 725 7.06 -8.24 26.18
CA LEU A 725 7.33 -8.60 24.78
C LEU A 725 8.31 -7.64 24.09
N LYS A 726 8.79 -6.61 24.80
CA LYS A 726 9.68 -5.57 24.25
C LYS A 726 11.06 -6.09 23.83
N ARG A 727 11.50 -7.24 24.35
CA ARG A 727 12.84 -7.79 24.09
C ARG A 727 12.73 -9.02 23.19
N ARG A 728 13.85 -9.39 22.57
CA ARG A 728 13.97 -10.61 21.76
C ARG A 728 13.48 -11.88 22.47
N THR A 729 13.67 -11.94 23.79
CA THR A 729 13.10 -12.99 24.63
C THR A 729 11.86 -12.43 25.31
N ASN A 730 10.72 -13.06 25.05
CA ASN A 730 9.47 -12.77 25.75
C ASN A 730 9.54 -13.35 27.16
N PHE A 731 9.15 -12.57 28.16
CA PHE A 731 9.04 -13.01 29.55
C PHE A 731 7.57 -13.04 29.96
N GLY A 732 7.16 -14.11 30.63
CA GLY A 732 5.81 -14.26 31.15
C GLY A 732 5.85 -14.79 32.58
N ILE A 733 5.00 -14.24 33.44
CA ILE A 733 4.72 -14.79 34.76
C ILE A 733 3.20 -14.90 34.92
N SER A 734 2.74 -16.06 35.39
CA SER A 734 1.34 -16.33 35.68
C SER A 734 1.23 -16.87 37.09
N TYR A 735 0.30 -16.31 37.86
CA TYR A 735 -0.04 -16.72 39.23
C TYR A 735 -1.47 -17.23 39.27
#